data_AF-A0A371CLS0-F1
#
_entry.id   AF-A0A371CLS0-F1
#
_cell.length_a   1.000
_cell.length_b   1.000
_cell.length_c   1.000
_cell.angle_alpha   90.00
_cell.angle_beta   90.00
_cell.angle_gamma   90.00
#
_symmetry.space_group_name_H-M   'P 1'
#
loop_
_entity.id
_entity.type
_entity.pdbx_description
1 polymer ?
#
loop_
_entity_poly.entity_id
_entity_poly.type
_entity_poly.pdbx_seq_one_letter_code
_entity_poly.pdbx_strand_id
1 'polypeptide(L)'
;MLGNLIFEHTESEGDCLRLLVGALPKVVTGPAKPNAHTLPTSPHYARLLADLAYQRGFDGYLLNFEAVLRGGVEQTRALTLWIAMLEQELKRKVGPHAEVVWYDSVVVDGRLRWQDRLNSVNLPFFLPSTSFFSNYTWPSPYPSMTAQYLLSLDQSKFHRQKQLQDLYIGVDVWGRGSHGGGGFGVYRAISHIDPEFLGLSVALFGHAWTWESEQDKPGWSWKTWWEYENKLWLGPKQLGEEVSVPAYTLREGEPTCEHGPFKPIADFFPRQPPPNPAHLPFFTTFAPGVGWSWFVRGAKVFQSETGWTDVHKTTSMGDIVFPRPALAWEDGDREEAVPIATSDLSMDDAWLGGSSLAVTISAPGSDSEEAFFRCVWFPIQSLSITARRSYRLSIVYKLDGPVEANVGASVKSLAKDLQTDFEMDSVSETSLPNDWTELLLDFTLATEHPKDVLTASGLVIGFTCEDPTEAVAFTIHIGALSVYANPLSPKHTPLNPKVIWADFAQNQPIYKTVSPFVGTLTWGTGISLGPVPALTLTSPEDTEPAWILDHPPTSFAYFNVYVHAHAGEGTALAPETATYIGTTGLDGRANRFYVDPACLPAELESAKGARFYVQGVTDKGEVLEWEDCTFVDVSL
;
A
#
# COMPACT_ATOMS: atom_id res chain seq x y z
N MET A 1 2.29 9.11 -0.34
CA MET A 1 2.62 9.37 1.08
C MET A 1 3.18 10.77 1.23
N LEU A 2 2.85 11.50 2.30
CA LEU A 2 3.41 12.83 2.58
C LEU A 2 4.26 12.81 3.85
N GLY A 3 5.33 13.60 3.89
CA GLY A 3 5.99 13.97 5.14
C GLY A 3 5.16 14.98 5.93
N ASN A 4 5.50 15.19 7.20
CA ASN A 4 4.89 16.22 8.03
C ASN A 4 5.92 17.30 8.36
N LEU A 5 5.58 18.56 8.12
CA LEU A 5 6.34 19.71 8.58
C LEU A 5 5.53 20.41 9.67
N ILE A 6 5.95 20.21 10.91
CA ILE A 6 5.22 20.64 12.11
C ILE A 6 6.04 21.71 12.84
N PHE A 7 5.38 22.81 13.17
CA PHE A 7 5.90 23.87 14.03
C PHE A 7 4.94 24.09 15.17
N GLU A 8 5.28 23.60 16.35
CA GLU A 8 4.45 23.68 17.55
C GLU A 8 5.12 24.56 18.61
N HIS A 9 4.30 25.33 19.33
CA HIS A 9 4.72 26.14 20.47
C HIS A 9 5.73 27.26 20.13
N THR A 10 6.12 28.04 21.15
CA THR A 10 6.95 29.24 21.00
C THR A 10 8.39 28.91 20.59
N GLU A 11 8.88 27.72 20.91
CA GLU A 11 10.21 27.22 20.57
C GLU A 11 10.42 27.12 19.05
N SER A 12 9.33 26.87 18.31
CA SER A 12 9.35 26.73 16.85
C SER A 12 9.41 28.07 16.09
N GLU A 13 9.19 29.21 16.76
CA GLU A 13 9.13 30.53 16.11
C GLU A 13 10.43 30.85 15.34
N GLY A 14 11.59 30.51 15.91
CA GLY A 14 12.90 30.73 15.30
C GLY A 14 13.12 29.88 14.04
N ASP A 15 12.70 28.63 14.08
CA ASP A 15 12.82 27.70 12.95
C ASP A 15 11.81 28.03 11.84
N CYS A 16 10.60 28.47 12.18
CA CYS A 16 9.65 29.06 11.21
C CYS A 16 10.30 30.23 10.46
N LEU A 17 10.94 31.17 11.17
CA LEU A 17 11.59 32.30 10.52
C LEU A 17 12.75 31.84 9.63
N ARG A 18 13.56 30.87 10.11
CA ARG A 18 14.67 30.28 9.38
C ARG A 18 14.21 29.55 8.10
N LEU A 19 13.07 28.86 8.16
CA LEU A 19 12.45 28.22 7.00
C LEU A 19 12.23 29.25 5.88
N LEU A 20 11.69 30.41 6.24
CA LEU A 20 11.38 31.50 5.32
C LEU A 20 12.64 32.18 4.77
N VAL A 21 13.59 32.56 5.63
CA VAL A 21 14.76 33.35 5.20
C VAL A 21 15.90 32.49 4.64
N GLY A 22 15.87 31.18 4.88
CA GLY A 22 16.87 30.22 4.42
C GLY A 22 18.11 30.15 5.33
N ALA A 23 19.21 29.64 4.77
CA ALA A 23 20.46 29.48 5.52
C ALA A 23 21.03 30.86 5.93
N LEU A 24 21.35 31.01 7.22
CA LEU A 24 21.97 32.22 7.73
C LEU A 24 23.42 32.34 7.20
N PRO A 25 23.85 33.54 6.78
CA PRO A 25 25.19 33.75 6.26
C PRO A 25 26.25 33.46 7.33
N LYS A 26 27.25 32.65 6.98
CA LYS A 26 28.42 32.37 7.83
C LYS A 26 29.45 33.50 7.82
N VAL A 27 29.39 34.38 6.81
CA VAL A 27 30.32 35.49 6.59
C VAL A 27 29.64 36.80 6.97
N VAL A 28 30.30 37.61 7.80
CA VAL A 28 29.75 38.86 8.37
C VAL A 28 29.93 40.05 7.42
N THR A 29 30.79 39.93 6.40
CA THR A 29 31.10 41.00 5.45
C THR A 29 30.24 40.93 4.19
N GLY A 30 29.72 42.08 3.76
CA GLY A 30 28.93 42.21 2.52
C GLY A 30 27.50 41.65 2.59
N PRO A 31 26.73 41.88 3.68
CA PRO A 31 25.34 41.44 3.71
C PRO A 31 24.56 42.08 2.57
N ALA A 32 23.59 41.35 2.03
CA ALA A 32 22.62 41.92 1.11
C ALA A 32 21.95 43.13 1.78
N LYS A 33 21.74 44.21 1.03
CA LYS A 33 21.07 45.40 1.56
C LYS A 33 19.69 44.98 2.10
N PRO A 34 19.37 45.29 3.38
CA PRO A 34 18.05 44.99 3.91
C PRO A 34 17.03 45.80 3.11
N ASN A 35 16.03 45.13 2.55
CA ASN A 35 14.90 45.81 1.94
C ASN A 35 13.96 46.22 3.07
N ALA A 36 13.73 47.52 3.26
CA ALA A 36 13.04 48.05 4.44
C ALA A 36 11.55 47.67 4.54
N HIS A 37 11.01 46.97 3.53
CA HIS A 37 9.57 46.84 3.33
C HIS A 37 9.04 45.40 3.32
N THR A 38 9.90 44.37 3.33
CA THR A 38 9.45 42.95 3.23
C THR A 38 10.44 41.99 3.89
N LEU A 39 9.94 40.89 4.46
CA LEU A 39 10.76 39.76 4.87
C LEU A 39 11.30 39.00 3.63
N PRO A 40 12.62 38.76 3.48
CA PRO A 40 13.13 37.99 2.35
C PRO A 40 12.73 36.52 2.47
N THR A 41 12.12 35.96 1.42
CA THR A 41 11.78 34.54 1.33
C THR A 41 12.78 33.80 0.43
N SER A 42 13.35 32.71 0.92
CA SER A 42 14.37 31.90 0.28
C SER A 42 13.83 30.52 -0.12
N PRO A 43 14.15 30.02 -1.33
CA PRO A 43 13.76 28.67 -1.75
C PRO A 43 14.68 27.57 -1.17
N HIS A 44 15.65 27.92 -0.31
CA HIS A 44 16.67 26.97 0.15
C HIS A 44 16.08 25.71 0.78
N TYR A 45 15.20 25.87 1.77
CA TYR A 45 14.57 24.72 2.44
C TYR A 45 13.51 24.03 1.59
N ALA A 46 12.78 24.78 0.75
CA ALA A 46 11.86 24.19 -0.23
C ALA A 46 12.59 23.19 -1.15
N ARG A 47 13.78 23.53 -1.65
CA ARG A 47 14.62 22.64 -2.47
C ARG A 47 15.11 21.41 -1.70
N LEU A 48 15.59 21.61 -0.47
CA LEU A 48 16.09 20.50 0.35
C LEU A 48 14.96 19.52 0.71
N LEU A 49 13.77 20.02 1.00
CA LEU A 49 12.59 19.21 1.27
C LEU A 49 12.13 18.46 0.01
N ALA A 50 12.17 19.09 -1.16
CA ALA A 50 11.88 18.42 -2.42
C ALA A 50 12.93 17.35 -2.79
N ASP A 51 14.20 17.61 -2.52
CA ASP A 51 15.28 16.61 -2.68
C ASP A 51 15.09 15.43 -1.73
N LEU A 52 14.68 15.68 -0.48
CA LEU A 52 14.40 14.62 0.50
C LEU A 52 13.21 13.75 0.06
N ALA A 53 12.12 14.38 -0.39
CA ALA A 53 10.93 13.70 -0.90
C ALA A 53 11.30 12.77 -2.08
N TYR A 54 12.04 13.29 -3.06
CA TYR A 54 12.53 12.50 -4.19
C TYR A 54 13.47 11.36 -3.76
N GLN A 55 14.45 11.63 -2.89
CA GLN A 55 15.43 10.62 -2.47
C GLN A 55 14.83 9.49 -1.63
N ARG A 56 13.74 9.76 -0.92
CA ARG A 56 13.07 8.79 -0.02
C ARG A 56 11.78 8.22 -0.59
N GLY A 57 11.35 8.67 -1.77
CA GLY A 57 10.19 8.13 -2.48
C GLY A 57 8.85 8.51 -1.87
N PHE A 58 8.68 9.74 -1.40
CA PHE A 58 7.37 10.27 -0.96
C PHE A 58 7.00 11.56 -1.69
N ASP A 59 5.73 11.97 -1.60
CA ASP A 59 5.08 12.82 -2.60
C ASP A 59 4.90 14.28 -2.18
N GLY A 60 5.46 14.69 -1.03
CA GLY A 60 5.35 16.07 -0.55
C GLY A 60 5.06 16.16 0.94
N TYR A 61 4.34 17.20 1.37
CA TYR A 61 4.24 17.54 2.80
C TYR A 61 2.87 18.07 3.24
N LEU A 62 2.41 17.62 4.41
CA LEU A 62 1.43 18.33 5.23
C LEU A 62 2.15 19.40 6.06
N LEU A 63 1.64 20.62 5.99
CA LEU A 63 2.15 21.80 6.66
C LEU A 63 1.28 22.14 7.87
N ASN A 64 1.79 21.91 9.07
CA ASN A 64 1.11 22.26 10.32
C ASN A 64 1.87 23.34 11.10
N PHE A 65 1.36 24.56 11.10
CA PHE A 65 1.99 25.73 11.72
C PHE A 65 1.22 26.16 12.98
N GLU A 66 1.42 25.45 14.09
CA GLU A 66 0.80 25.70 15.39
C GLU A 66 1.64 26.62 16.30
N ALA A 67 2.16 27.69 15.72
CA ALA A 67 2.91 28.72 16.43
C ALA A 67 2.54 30.13 15.95
N VAL A 68 2.53 31.11 16.85
CA VAL A 68 2.22 32.50 16.51
C VAL A 68 3.34 33.08 15.63
N LEU A 69 2.97 33.67 14.50
CA LEU A 69 3.89 34.36 13.60
C LEU A 69 4.00 35.83 14.02
N ARG A 70 4.98 36.15 14.89
CA ARG A 70 5.16 37.51 15.45
C ARG A 70 5.46 38.59 14.41
N GLY A 71 5.99 38.22 13.25
CA GLY A 71 6.15 39.14 12.12
C GLY A 71 4.82 39.52 11.45
N GLY A 72 3.69 39.01 11.95
CA GLY A 72 2.33 39.36 11.54
C GLY A 72 2.11 39.16 10.04
N VAL A 73 1.42 40.13 9.42
CA VAL A 73 1.05 40.10 8.00
C VAL A 73 2.26 39.93 7.07
N GLU A 74 3.43 40.50 7.40
CA GLU A 74 4.60 40.37 6.54
C GLU A 74 5.22 38.97 6.59
N GLN A 75 5.22 38.34 7.78
CA GLN A 75 5.67 36.96 7.90
C GLN A 75 4.68 35.98 7.26
N THR A 76 3.37 36.22 7.36
CA THR A 76 2.36 35.38 6.70
C THR A 76 2.46 35.51 5.17
N ARG A 77 2.68 36.71 4.62
CA ARG A 77 2.96 36.90 3.18
C ARG A 77 4.24 36.18 2.72
N ALA A 78 5.28 36.18 3.55
CA ALA A 78 6.49 35.43 3.25
C ALA A 78 6.26 33.92 3.27
N LEU A 79 5.43 33.43 4.20
CA LEU A 79 5.01 32.03 4.28
C LEU A 79 4.18 31.61 3.06
N THR A 80 3.22 32.41 2.60
CA THR A 80 2.44 32.07 1.39
C THR A 80 3.32 31.96 0.15
N LEU A 81 4.31 32.84 0.00
CA LEU A 81 5.32 32.73 -1.05
C LEU A 81 6.18 31.47 -0.89
N TRP A 82 6.57 31.14 0.34
CA TRP A 82 7.37 29.94 0.60
C TRP A 82 6.62 28.64 0.27
N ILE A 83 5.32 28.57 0.59
CA ILE A 83 4.44 27.45 0.21
C ILE A 83 4.43 27.28 -1.31
N ALA A 84 4.30 28.38 -2.06
CA ALA A 84 4.35 28.33 -3.52
C ALA A 84 5.71 27.83 -4.05
N MET A 85 6.81 28.24 -3.42
CA MET A 85 8.15 27.74 -3.76
C MET A 85 8.29 26.25 -3.46
N LEU A 86 7.75 25.77 -2.33
CA LEU A 86 7.76 24.35 -1.99
C LEU A 86 6.99 23.52 -3.01
N GLU A 87 5.76 23.94 -3.35
CA GLU A 87 4.93 23.26 -4.34
C GLU A 87 5.63 23.16 -5.70
N GLN A 88 6.23 24.27 -6.15
CA GLN A 88 6.95 24.32 -7.42
C GLN A 88 8.17 23.39 -7.42
N GLU A 89 8.98 23.41 -6.35
CA GLU A 89 10.18 22.58 -6.26
C GLU A 89 9.83 21.09 -6.14
N LEU A 90 8.77 20.75 -5.40
CA LEU A 90 8.24 19.39 -5.32
C LEU A 90 7.78 18.89 -6.68
N LYS A 91 6.96 19.66 -7.40
CA LYS A 91 6.50 19.27 -8.74
C LYS A 91 7.64 19.11 -9.75
N ARG A 92 8.67 19.94 -9.62
CA ARG A 92 9.87 19.86 -10.45
C ARG A 92 10.72 18.63 -10.15
N LYS A 93 10.80 18.20 -8.89
CA LYS A 93 11.69 17.10 -8.45
C LYS A 93 11.01 15.74 -8.42
N VAL A 94 9.80 15.68 -7.87
CA VAL A 94 9.03 14.45 -7.63
C VAL A 94 8.08 14.19 -8.80
N GLY A 95 7.33 15.20 -9.24
CA GLY A 95 6.45 15.13 -10.40
C GLY A 95 5.12 15.85 -10.19
N PRO A 96 4.25 15.87 -11.23
CA PRO A 96 2.99 16.63 -11.18
C PRO A 96 2.00 16.15 -10.11
N HIS A 97 2.16 14.92 -9.61
CA HIS A 97 1.36 14.32 -8.54
C HIS A 97 1.76 14.78 -7.13
N ALA A 98 2.86 15.52 -6.98
CA ALA A 98 3.34 15.94 -5.67
C ALA A 98 2.36 16.93 -4.99
N GLU A 99 2.24 16.84 -3.67
CA GLU A 99 1.25 17.58 -2.89
C GLU A 99 1.85 18.43 -1.76
N VAL A 100 1.29 19.62 -1.60
CA VAL A 100 1.46 20.45 -0.40
C VAL A 100 0.10 20.65 0.22
N VAL A 101 -0.09 20.19 1.45
CA VAL A 101 -1.37 20.30 2.17
C VAL A 101 -1.23 21.33 3.27
N TRP A 102 -2.07 22.35 3.29
CA TRP A 102 -2.10 23.35 4.34
C TRP A 102 -3.10 22.98 5.43
N TYR A 103 -2.65 22.89 6.69
CA TYR A 103 -3.52 22.71 7.84
C TYR A 103 -4.04 24.06 8.37
N ASP A 104 -5.34 24.14 8.66
CA ASP A 104 -6.04 25.32 9.18
C ASP A 104 -5.55 25.75 10.56
N SER A 105 -4.47 26.53 10.60
CA SER A 105 -3.73 26.86 11.82
C SER A 105 -3.61 28.36 12.03
N VAL A 106 -2.53 28.98 11.55
CA VAL A 106 -2.34 30.44 11.60
C VAL A 106 -3.21 31.15 10.56
N VAL A 107 -3.72 32.32 10.93
CA VAL A 107 -4.49 33.20 10.03
C VAL A 107 -3.64 34.35 9.50
N VAL A 108 -4.20 35.10 8.55
CA VAL A 108 -3.51 36.16 7.79
C VAL A 108 -2.78 37.21 8.63
N ASP A 109 -3.21 37.46 9.88
CA ASP A 109 -2.56 38.41 10.81
C ASP A 109 -1.45 37.78 11.67
N GLY A 110 -1.16 36.49 11.49
CA GLY A 110 -0.11 35.73 12.17
C GLY A 110 -0.54 35.07 13.47
N ARG A 111 -1.79 35.26 13.91
CA ARG A 111 -2.31 34.57 15.11
C ARG A 111 -2.60 33.11 14.81
N LEU A 112 -2.29 32.24 15.77
CA LEU A 112 -2.75 30.85 15.77
C LEU A 112 -4.24 30.83 16.12
N ARG A 113 -5.08 30.50 15.14
CA ARG A 113 -6.54 30.44 15.31
C ARG A 113 -7.17 29.57 14.23
N TRP A 114 -7.43 28.31 14.56
CA TRP A 114 -8.20 27.41 13.71
C TRP A 114 -9.56 28.03 13.38
N GLN A 115 -9.94 27.97 12.10
CA GLN A 115 -11.21 28.51 11.61
C GLN A 115 -12.29 27.44 11.48
N ASP A 116 -11.90 26.16 11.55
CA ASP A 116 -12.73 24.99 11.36
C ASP A 116 -13.37 24.91 9.95
N ARG A 117 -12.97 25.81 9.04
CA ARG A 117 -13.47 25.92 7.66
C ARG A 117 -12.54 26.77 6.81
N LEU A 118 -12.65 26.64 5.49
CA LEU A 118 -12.04 27.60 4.57
C LEU A 118 -12.79 28.94 4.63
N ASN A 119 -12.06 30.04 4.75
CA ASN A 119 -12.60 31.40 4.66
C ASN A 119 -11.52 32.42 4.25
N SER A 120 -11.83 33.72 4.26
CA SER A 120 -10.92 34.75 3.76
C SER A 120 -9.64 34.92 4.57
N VAL A 121 -9.60 34.53 5.85
CA VAL A 121 -8.42 34.73 6.71
C VAL A 121 -7.41 33.59 6.63
N ASN A 122 -7.77 32.44 6.07
CA ASN A 122 -6.85 31.32 5.79
C ASN A 122 -6.70 31.01 4.28
N LEU A 123 -7.54 31.58 3.41
CA LEU A 123 -7.43 31.46 1.95
C LEU A 123 -6.01 31.76 1.39
N PRO A 124 -5.26 32.78 1.86
CA PRO A 124 -3.94 33.06 1.32
C PRO A 124 -2.94 31.90 1.39
N PHE A 125 -3.08 30.98 2.35
CA PHE A 125 -2.21 29.81 2.49
C PHE A 125 -2.68 28.62 1.65
N PHE A 126 -3.99 28.49 1.42
CA PHE A 126 -4.55 27.45 0.56
C PHE A 126 -4.28 27.70 -0.93
N LEU A 127 -4.35 28.95 -1.40
CA LEU A 127 -4.14 29.29 -2.81
C LEU A 127 -2.83 28.72 -3.40
N PRO A 128 -1.66 28.87 -2.75
CA PRO A 128 -0.41 28.28 -3.23
C PRO A 128 -0.23 26.79 -2.89
N SER A 129 -1.03 26.22 -1.99
CA SER A 129 -0.99 24.80 -1.64
C SER A 129 -1.70 23.94 -2.70
N THR A 130 -1.52 22.62 -2.68
CA THR A 130 -2.38 21.69 -3.42
C THR A 130 -3.75 21.61 -2.77
N SER A 131 -3.77 21.32 -1.46
CA SER A 131 -4.99 21.03 -0.71
C SER A 131 -5.08 21.79 0.62
N PHE A 132 -6.28 21.89 1.17
CA PHE A 132 -6.58 22.46 2.48
C PHE A 132 -7.07 21.36 3.41
N PHE A 133 -6.57 21.32 4.64
CA PHE A 133 -7.03 20.45 5.71
C PHE A 133 -7.61 21.33 6.83
N SER A 134 -8.93 21.29 7.02
CA SER A 134 -9.57 22.00 8.13
C SER A 134 -9.22 21.39 9.49
N ASN A 135 -9.28 22.19 10.54
CA ASN A 135 -9.36 21.64 11.89
C ASN A 135 -10.63 20.79 12.06
N TYR A 136 -10.70 19.99 13.12
CA TYR A 136 -11.72 18.94 13.32
C TYR A 136 -12.80 19.31 14.35
N THR A 137 -12.79 20.52 14.91
CA THR A 137 -13.80 20.99 15.88
C THR A 137 -14.92 21.80 15.21
N TRP A 138 -15.23 21.55 13.93
CA TRP A 138 -16.28 22.25 13.21
C TRP A 138 -17.69 21.84 13.67
N PRO A 139 -18.67 22.77 13.68
CA PRO A 139 -20.09 22.45 13.82
C PRO A 139 -20.71 22.04 12.47
N SER A 140 -21.80 21.26 12.53
CA SER A 140 -22.49 20.65 11.36
C SER A 140 -22.65 21.54 10.10
N PRO A 141 -22.91 22.86 10.17
CA PRO A 141 -23.04 23.68 8.96
C PRO A 141 -21.72 23.97 8.21
N TYR A 142 -20.56 23.86 8.85
CA TYR A 142 -19.29 24.37 8.33
C TYR A 142 -18.76 23.66 7.07
N PRO A 143 -18.94 22.34 6.88
CA PRO A 143 -18.62 21.69 5.60
C PRO A 143 -19.36 22.36 4.42
N SER A 144 -20.68 22.56 4.55
CA SER A 144 -21.47 23.23 3.51
C SER A 144 -21.04 24.68 3.27
N MET A 145 -20.70 25.42 4.33
CA MET A 145 -20.19 26.79 4.22
C MET A 145 -18.82 26.84 3.55
N THR A 146 -17.96 25.85 3.80
CA THR A 146 -16.65 25.69 3.15
C THR A 146 -16.81 25.51 1.64
N ALA A 147 -17.69 24.61 1.23
CA ALA A 147 -18.02 24.38 -0.18
C ALA A 147 -18.56 25.65 -0.86
N GLN A 148 -19.54 26.29 -0.24
CA GLN A 148 -20.14 27.55 -0.75
C GLN A 148 -19.09 28.67 -0.86
N TYR A 149 -18.20 28.79 0.12
CA TYR A 149 -17.15 29.79 0.09
C TYR A 149 -16.23 29.59 -1.12
N LEU A 150 -15.73 28.38 -1.36
CA LEU A 150 -14.87 28.10 -2.52
C LEU A 150 -15.57 28.38 -3.84
N LEU A 151 -16.83 27.95 -3.98
CA LEU A 151 -17.65 28.15 -5.18
C LEU A 151 -17.98 29.64 -5.44
N SER A 152 -17.96 30.47 -4.40
CA SER A 152 -18.19 31.92 -4.52
C SER A 152 -16.96 32.69 -5.02
N LEU A 153 -15.77 32.08 -5.03
CA LEU A 153 -14.54 32.75 -5.43
C LEU A 153 -14.43 32.87 -6.95
N ASP A 154 -13.91 34.00 -7.40
CA ASP A 154 -13.53 34.21 -8.80
C ASP A 154 -12.23 33.46 -9.11
N GLN A 155 -12.39 32.22 -9.59
CA GLN A 155 -11.29 31.29 -9.89
C GLN A 155 -10.31 31.83 -10.95
N SER A 156 -10.71 32.80 -11.78
CA SER A 156 -9.83 33.40 -12.82
C SER A 156 -8.64 34.17 -12.25
N LYS A 157 -8.68 34.49 -10.94
CA LYS A 157 -7.62 35.19 -10.22
C LYS A 157 -6.53 34.26 -9.69
N PHE A 158 -6.69 32.94 -9.81
CA PHE A 158 -5.77 31.96 -9.24
C PHE A 158 -4.93 31.30 -10.33
N HIS A 159 -3.67 30.96 -10.00
CA HIS A 159 -2.78 30.25 -10.92
C HIS A 159 -3.25 28.84 -11.27
N ARG A 160 -3.97 28.20 -10.34
CA ARG A 160 -4.61 26.89 -10.49
C ARG A 160 -6.05 27.01 -10.03
N GLN A 161 -6.96 26.45 -10.81
CA GLN A 161 -8.35 26.28 -10.40
C GLN A 161 -8.43 25.33 -9.20
N LYS A 162 -9.18 25.74 -8.18
CA LYS A 162 -9.40 24.96 -6.97
C LYS A 162 -10.73 24.22 -7.04
N GLN A 163 -10.70 22.97 -6.62
CA GLN A 163 -11.84 22.06 -6.65
C GLN A 163 -12.32 21.74 -5.23
N LEU A 164 -13.57 21.29 -5.09
CA LEU A 164 -14.12 20.91 -3.78
C LEU A 164 -13.34 19.74 -3.16
N GLN A 165 -12.78 18.87 -4.00
CA GLN A 165 -11.93 17.75 -3.58
C GLN A 165 -10.54 18.19 -3.08
N ASP A 166 -10.14 19.46 -3.30
CA ASP A 166 -8.93 19.99 -2.69
C ASP A 166 -9.18 20.35 -1.19
N LEU A 167 -10.41 20.23 -0.68
CA LEU A 167 -10.81 20.58 0.69
C LEU A 167 -11.06 19.32 1.53
N TYR A 168 -10.09 18.99 2.38
CA TYR A 168 -10.15 17.90 3.34
C TYR A 168 -10.71 18.41 4.67
N ILE A 169 -11.92 17.99 5.00
CA ILE A 169 -12.56 18.35 6.25
C ILE A 169 -12.12 17.38 7.34
N GLY A 170 -11.53 17.91 8.41
CA GLY A 170 -10.90 17.14 9.47
C GLY A 170 -11.88 16.39 10.35
N VAL A 171 -11.57 15.13 10.67
CA VAL A 171 -12.28 14.32 11.66
C VAL A 171 -11.24 13.70 12.58
N ASP A 172 -11.33 13.98 13.88
CA ASP A 172 -10.45 13.34 14.88
C ASP A 172 -11.04 11.99 15.28
N VAL A 173 -10.34 10.91 14.94
CA VAL A 173 -10.76 9.54 15.24
C VAL A 173 -10.74 9.27 16.74
N TRP A 174 -9.97 10.01 17.54
CA TRP A 174 -10.06 9.93 19.00
C TRP A 174 -11.27 10.68 19.58
N GLY A 175 -11.87 11.57 18.78
CA GLY A 175 -13.08 12.30 19.12
C GLY A 175 -12.93 13.47 20.07
N ARG A 176 -11.75 14.10 20.13
CA ARG A 176 -11.50 15.26 20.99
C ARG A 176 -12.15 16.51 20.38
N GLY A 177 -13.42 16.73 20.76
CA GLY A 177 -14.21 17.88 20.30
C GLY A 177 -14.73 17.74 18.86
N SER A 178 -14.52 16.58 18.24
CA SER A 178 -15.07 16.24 16.93
C SER A 178 -16.56 15.93 17.03
N HIS A 179 -17.32 16.31 16.00
CA HIS A 179 -18.72 15.95 15.88
C HIS A 179 -18.89 14.41 15.87
N GLY A 180 -19.86 13.88 16.61
CA GLY A 180 -20.11 12.44 16.66
C GLY A 180 -19.24 11.63 17.62
N GLY A 181 -18.32 12.27 18.35
CA GLY A 181 -17.32 11.60 19.18
C GLY A 181 -16.13 11.19 18.32
N GLY A 182 -15.79 9.90 18.28
CA GLY A 182 -14.68 9.31 17.52
C GLY A 182 -14.87 7.79 17.44
N GLY A 183 -13.81 7.03 17.13
CA GLY A 183 -13.82 5.58 16.99
C GLY A 183 -14.87 5.14 15.97
N PHE A 184 -15.74 4.20 16.34
CA PHE A 184 -16.90 3.83 15.51
C PHE A 184 -17.94 4.95 15.33
N GLY A 185 -17.81 6.09 15.99
CA GLY A 185 -18.68 7.27 15.83
C GLY A 185 -18.32 8.20 14.67
N VAL A 186 -17.15 8.04 14.03
CA VAL A 186 -16.65 8.96 12.99
C VAL A 186 -17.58 9.10 11.79
N TYR A 187 -18.37 8.07 11.47
CA TYR A 187 -19.35 8.09 10.38
C TYR A 187 -20.38 9.23 10.50
N ARG A 188 -20.66 9.68 11.73
CA ARG A 188 -21.58 10.80 12.00
C ARG A 188 -21.02 12.12 11.46
N ALA A 189 -19.73 12.38 11.68
CA ALA A 189 -19.04 13.53 11.10
C ALA A 189 -18.95 13.40 9.58
N ILE A 190 -18.54 12.24 9.06
CA ILE A 190 -18.41 12.02 7.62
C ILE A 190 -19.74 12.23 6.89
N SER A 191 -20.87 11.83 7.52
CA SER A 191 -22.21 12.07 6.98
C SER A 191 -22.55 13.56 6.80
N HIS A 192 -21.95 14.48 7.59
CA HIS A 192 -22.13 15.93 7.42
C HIS A 192 -21.14 16.55 6.43
N ILE A 193 -19.96 15.94 6.25
CA ILE A 193 -19.04 16.31 5.18
C ILE A 193 -19.64 15.94 3.83
N ASP A 194 -20.40 14.84 3.80
CA ASP A 194 -21.17 14.33 2.67
C ASP A 194 -20.34 14.32 1.37
N PRO A 195 -19.30 13.46 1.28
CA PRO A 195 -18.38 13.44 0.15
C PRO A 195 -19.07 13.25 -1.20
N GLU A 196 -20.17 12.49 -1.23
CA GLU A 196 -20.94 12.21 -2.46
C GLU A 196 -21.72 13.45 -2.92
N PHE A 197 -22.49 14.09 -2.03
CA PHE A 197 -23.35 15.20 -2.42
C PHE A 197 -22.64 16.55 -2.45
N LEU A 198 -21.83 16.87 -1.43
CA LEU A 198 -21.10 18.13 -1.36
C LEU A 198 -19.80 18.10 -2.17
N GLY A 199 -19.28 16.92 -2.52
CA GLY A 199 -18.03 16.78 -3.28
C GLY A 199 -16.77 17.16 -2.50
N LEU A 200 -16.87 17.25 -1.16
CA LEU A 200 -15.75 17.53 -0.25
C LEU A 200 -14.94 16.26 0.05
N SER A 201 -13.72 16.44 0.52
CA SER A 201 -12.87 15.35 1.00
C SER A 201 -12.85 15.28 2.52
N VAL A 202 -12.39 14.14 3.07
CA VAL A 202 -12.28 13.89 4.51
C VAL A 202 -10.82 13.69 4.87
N ALA A 203 -10.36 14.28 5.96
CA ALA A 203 -9.07 13.95 6.58
C ALA A 203 -9.28 13.30 7.95
N LEU A 204 -8.83 12.05 8.10
CA LEU A 204 -8.91 11.31 9.35
C LEU A 204 -7.63 11.52 10.18
N PHE A 205 -7.76 12.28 11.26
CA PHE A 205 -6.68 12.52 12.21
C PHE A 205 -6.65 11.43 13.29
N GLY A 206 -5.46 10.84 13.53
CA GLY A 206 -5.28 9.83 14.58
C GLY A 206 -5.92 8.47 14.27
N HIS A 207 -5.98 8.07 13.00
CA HIS A 207 -6.62 6.80 12.60
C HIS A 207 -5.88 5.54 13.05
N ALA A 208 -4.63 5.65 13.54
CA ALA A 208 -3.95 4.58 14.28
C ALA A 208 -4.67 4.19 15.59
N TRP A 209 -5.75 4.89 15.96
CA TRP A 209 -6.64 4.60 17.08
C TRP A 209 -7.01 3.12 17.22
N THR A 210 -7.26 2.41 16.12
CA THR A 210 -7.58 0.97 16.11
C THR A 210 -6.48 0.10 16.74
N TRP A 211 -5.23 0.54 16.67
CA TRP A 211 -4.10 -0.07 17.34
C TRP A 211 -3.87 0.54 18.72
N GLU A 212 -3.71 1.86 18.78
CA GLU A 212 -3.29 2.60 19.99
C GLU A 212 -4.29 2.49 21.14
N SER A 213 -5.58 2.27 20.86
CA SER A 213 -6.62 2.15 21.89
C SER A 213 -6.73 0.76 22.52
N GLU A 214 -6.10 -0.26 21.92
CA GLU A 214 -6.27 -1.67 22.29
C GLU A 214 -4.95 -2.39 22.59
N GLN A 215 -3.80 -1.90 22.11
CA GLN A 215 -2.50 -2.61 22.12
C GLN A 215 -2.05 -3.21 23.47
N ASP A 216 -2.39 -2.56 24.59
CA ASP A 216 -1.97 -2.97 25.94
C ASP A 216 -3.01 -3.86 26.65
N LYS A 217 -4.13 -4.19 26.01
CA LYS A 217 -5.20 -4.99 26.62
C LYS A 217 -4.95 -6.50 26.49
N PRO A 218 -5.34 -7.31 27.49
CA PRO A 218 -5.22 -8.77 27.41
C PRO A 218 -5.96 -9.34 26.19
N GLY A 219 -5.32 -10.28 25.49
CA GLY A 219 -5.89 -10.93 24.31
C GLY A 219 -5.72 -10.15 23.00
N TRP A 220 -5.05 -8.99 23.02
CA TRP A 220 -4.70 -8.29 21.80
C TRP A 220 -3.62 -9.05 21.01
N SER A 221 -3.84 -9.20 19.71
CA SER A 221 -2.97 -9.89 18.76
C SER A 221 -3.09 -9.25 17.38
N TRP A 222 -2.22 -9.62 16.45
CA TRP A 222 -2.36 -9.19 15.05
C TRP A 222 -3.71 -9.57 14.44
N LYS A 223 -4.28 -10.71 14.84
CA LYS A 223 -5.60 -11.15 14.38
C LYS A 223 -6.71 -10.24 14.89
N THR A 224 -6.75 -9.97 16.20
CA THR A 224 -7.80 -9.10 16.78
C THR A 224 -7.66 -7.66 16.30
N TRP A 225 -6.43 -7.18 16.09
CA TRP A 225 -6.18 -5.89 15.44
C TRP A 225 -6.77 -5.84 14.04
N TRP A 226 -6.48 -6.85 13.21
CA TRP A 226 -6.99 -6.90 11.84
C TRP A 226 -8.53 -6.91 11.82
N GLU A 227 -9.18 -7.68 12.69
CA GLU A 227 -10.65 -7.68 12.82
C GLU A 227 -11.21 -6.32 13.25
N TYR A 228 -10.53 -5.61 14.16
CA TYR A 228 -10.92 -4.29 14.63
C TYR A 228 -10.75 -3.21 13.56
N GLU A 229 -9.64 -3.25 12.82
CA GLU A 229 -9.34 -2.40 11.65
C GLU A 229 -10.43 -2.58 10.59
N ASN A 230 -10.74 -3.82 10.19
CA ASN A 230 -11.79 -4.11 9.21
C ASN A 230 -13.15 -3.60 9.67
N LYS A 231 -13.48 -3.74 10.95
CA LYS A 231 -14.77 -3.25 11.47
C LYS A 231 -14.95 -1.75 11.27
N LEU A 232 -13.89 -0.96 11.49
CA LEU A 232 -13.94 0.50 11.31
C LEU A 232 -14.04 0.88 9.83
N TRP A 233 -13.20 0.27 8.99
CA TRP A 233 -13.06 0.68 7.60
C TRP A 233 -14.07 0.07 6.65
N LEU A 234 -14.36 -1.22 6.81
CA LEU A 234 -15.10 -2.05 5.87
C LEU A 234 -16.41 -2.60 6.45
N GLY A 235 -16.53 -2.66 7.78
CA GLY A 235 -17.74 -3.07 8.49
C GLY A 235 -17.59 -4.43 9.18
N PRO A 236 -18.63 -4.89 9.91
CA PRO A 236 -18.55 -6.11 10.70
C PRO A 236 -18.39 -7.37 9.83
N LYS A 237 -17.75 -8.41 10.38
CA LYS A 237 -17.55 -9.70 9.68
C LYS A 237 -18.88 -10.42 9.41
N GLN A 238 -19.84 -10.32 10.33
CA GLN A 238 -21.15 -10.95 10.18
C GLN A 238 -22.18 -9.96 9.61
N LEU A 239 -22.99 -10.43 8.67
CA LEU A 239 -24.09 -9.63 8.13
C LEU A 239 -25.14 -9.39 9.22
N GLY A 240 -25.54 -8.15 9.42
CA GLY A 240 -26.53 -7.76 10.44
C GLY A 240 -25.98 -7.63 11.86
N GLU A 241 -24.67 -7.82 12.08
CA GLU A 241 -24.03 -7.52 13.37
C GLU A 241 -24.19 -6.03 13.69
N GLU A 242 -24.76 -5.74 14.87
CA GLU A 242 -24.87 -4.38 15.37
C GLU A 242 -23.52 -3.94 15.96
N VAL A 243 -22.93 -2.88 15.39
CA VAL A 243 -21.70 -2.28 15.91
C VAL A 243 -22.08 -1.29 17.02
N SER A 244 -21.64 -1.59 18.25
CA SER A 244 -21.84 -0.68 19.38
C SER A 244 -21.06 0.61 19.18
N VAL A 245 -21.78 1.72 19.05
CA VAL A 245 -21.20 3.06 18.98
C VAL A 245 -21.47 3.78 20.30
N PRO A 246 -20.44 4.11 21.09
CA PRO A 246 -20.62 4.84 22.33
C PRO A 246 -21.40 6.15 22.13
N ALA A 247 -22.19 6.52 23.15
CA ALA A 247 -22.77 7.85 23.22
C ALA A 247 -21.65 8.89 23.30
N TYR A 248 -21.85 10.05 22.67
CA TYR A 248 -20.90 11.15 22.71
C TYR A 248 -21.52 12.37 23.37
N THR A 249 -20.68 13.24 23.91
CA THR A 249 -21.12 14.48 24.54
C THR A 249 -21.27 15.56 23.47
N LEU A 250 -22.48 16.10 23.33
CA LEU A 250 -22.73 17.25 22.45
C LEU A 250 -22.01 18.49 23.00
N ARG A 251 -21.48 19.31 22.09
CA ARG A 251 -20.90 20.59 22.48
C ARG A 251 -21.99 21.58 22.86
N GLU A 252 -21.64 22.59 23.64
CA GLU A 252 -22.56 23.64 24.03
C GLU A 252 -23.14 24.34 22.79
N GLY A 253 -24.48 24.35 22.67
CA GLY A 253 -25.19 24.95 21.53
C GLY A 253 -25.25 24.09 20.27
N GLU A 254 -24.71 22.88 20.28
CA GLU A 254 -24.79 21.94 19.16
C GLU A 254 -26.20 21.30 19.10
N PRO A 255 -26.91 21.37 17.96
CA PRO A 255 -28.21 20.73 17.83
C PRO A 255 -28.08 19.21 17.88
N THR A 256 -29.10 18.53 18.41
CA THR A 256 -29.20 17.08 18.30
C THR A 256 -29.38 16.69 16.83
N CYS A 257 -28.55 15.78 16.35
CA CYS A 257 -28.66 15.16 15.04
C CYS A 257 -28.96 13.66 15.22
N GLU A 258 -29.97 13.16 14.51
CA GLU A 258 -30.23 11.72 14.45
C GLU A 258 -29.33 11.12 13.38
N HIS A 259 -28.59 10.07 13.78
CA HIS A 259 -27.84 9.24 12.85
C HIS A 259 -28.39 7.83 12.91
N GLY A 260 -28.42 7.17 11.76
CA GLY A 260 -28.75 5.75 11.67
C GLY A 260 -27.68 4.85 12.30
N PRO A 261 -27.77 3.52 12.05
CA PRO A 261 -26.76 2.58 12.52
C PRO A 261 -25.37 2.93 12.00
N PHE A 262 -24.35 2.34 12.61
CA PHE A 262 -22.95 2.47 12.19
C PHE A 262 -22.81 2.27 10.67
N LYS A 263 -22.01 3.14 10.04
CA LYS A 263 -21.57 2.98 8.67
C LYS A 263 -20.04 2.89 8.64
N PRO A 264 -19.45 1.88 7.98
CA PRO A 264 -18.01 1.82 7.79
C PRO A 264 -17.50 2.98 6.94
N ILE A 265 -16.23 3.34 7.11
CA ILE A 265 -15.63 4.49 6.41
C ILE A 265 -15.72 4.32 4.88
N ALA A 266 -15.53 3.11 4.36
CA ALA A 266 -15.59 2.83 2.93
C ALA A 266 -16.95 3.13 2.27
N ASP A 267 -18.06 3.11 3.02
CA ASP A 267 -19.39 3.40 2.47
C ASP A 267 -19.53 4.86 1.99
N PHE A 268 -18.65 5.76 2.43
CA PHE A 268 -18.69 7.18 2.07
C PHE A 268 -17.86 7.51 0.82
N PHE A 269 -17.12 6.55 0.27
CA PHE A 269 -16.20 6.81 -0.83
C PHE A 269 -16.38 5.79 -1.96
N PRO A 270 -16.53 6.25 -3.22
CA PRO A 270 -16.55 5.34 -4.34
C PRO A 270 -15.18 4.67 -4.48
N ARG A 271 -15.19 3.37 -4.78
CA ARG A 271 -13.97 2.62 -5.08
C ARG A 271 -13.37 3.12 -6.39
N GLN A 272 -12.12 3.55 -6.35
CA GLN A 272 -11.35 3.87 -7.54
C GLN A 272 -10.64 2.59 -8.04
N PRO A 273 -10.46 2.46 -9.35
CA PRO A 273 -9.77 1.31 -9.90
C PRO A 273 -8.27 1.41 -9.52
N PRO A 274 -7.61 0.29 -9.16
CA PRO A 274 -6.19 0.32 -8.82
C PRO A 274 -5.34 0.59 -10.07
N PRO A 275 -4.02 0.87 -9.92
CA PRO A 275 -3.14 1.04 -11.07
C PRO A 275 -3.21 -0.14 -12.04
N ASN A 276 -3.07 0.15 -13.32
CA ASN A 276 -3.16 -0.86 -14.35
C ASN A 276 -1.93 -1.79 -14.34
N PRO A 277 -2.12 -3.12 -14.24
CA PRO A 277 -1.06 -4.14 -14.35
C PRO A 277 -0.16 -4.04 -15.58
N ALA A 278 -0.63 -3.35 -16.63
CA ALA A 278 0.12 -3.05 -17.85
C ALA A 278 1.31 -2.09 -17.63
N HIS A 279 1.22 -1.25 -16.61
CA HIS A 279 2.20 -0.21 -16.28
C HIS A 279 2.94 -0.53 -14.98
N LEU A 280 2.22 -1.09 -14.01
CA LEU A 280 2.76 -1.50 -12.72
C LEU A 280 2.21 -2.90 -12.41
N PRO A 281 3.03 -3.96 -12.46
CA PRO A 281 2.62 -5.29 -12.07
C PRO A 281 1.89 -5.27 -10.72
N PHE A 282 0.73 -5.91 -10.67
CA PHE A 282 0.04 -6.15 -9.42
C PHE A 282 0.61 -7.41 -8.79
N PHE A 283 1.01 -7.35 -7.53
CA PHE A 283 1.43 -8.52 -6.76
C PHE A 283 1.00 -8.36 -5.31
N THR A 284 0.44 -9.43 -4.73
CA THR A 284 0.11 -9.49 -3.32
C THR A 284 0.38 -10.86 -2.72
N THR A 285 0.76 -10.85 -1.45
CA THR A 285 0.81 -12.02 -0.55
C THR A 285 -0.21 -11.89 0.57
N PHE A 286 -1.16 -10.95 0.45
CA PHE A 286 -2.16 -10.64 1.48
C PHE A 286 -1.50 -10.33 2.83
N ALA A 287 -0.38 -9.61 2.80
CA ALA A 287 0.41 -9.31 3.98
C ALA A 287 0.01 -7.95 4.56
N PRO A 288 -0.33 -7.85 5.85
CA PRO A 288 -0.56 -6.57 6.51
C PRO A 288 0.74 -5.85 6.90
N GLY A 289 1.91 -6.47 6.65
CA GLY A 289 3.22 -5.97 7.10
C GLY A 289 3.55 -6.35 8.54
N VAL A 290 2.85 -7.33 9.11
CA VAL A 290 3.11 -7.92 10.43
C VAL A 290 2.93 -9.44 10.35
N GLY A 291 3.53 -10.17 11.28
CA GLY A 291 3.35 -11.63 11.36
C GLY A 291 4.13 -12.29 12.49
N TRP A 292 3.98 -13.61 12.58
CA TRP A 292 4.71 -14.46 13.53
C TRP A 292 5.76 -15.34 12.86
N SER A 293 5.52 -15.68 11.60
CA SER A 293 6.37 -16.54 10.80
C SER A 293 6.73 -15.85 9.49
N TRP A 294 7.75 -16.37 8.79
CA TRP A 294 8.06 -16.01 7.41
C TRP A 294 8.12 -17.28 6.57
N PHE A 295 7.51 -17.23 5.39
CA PHE A 295 7.41 -18.35 4.46
C PHE A 295 8.09 -18.04 3.14
N VAL A 296 8.76 -19.05 2.58
CA VAL A 296 9.33 -19.02 1.24
C VAL A 296 8.94 -20.31 0.53
N ARG A 297 8.17 -20.22 -0.56
CA ARG A 297 7.63 -21.37 -1.30
C ARG A 297 6.85 -22.34 -0.41
N GLY A 298 6.03 -21.81 0.49
CA GLY A 298 5.23 -22.60 1.44
C GLY A 298 6.02 -23.15 2.64
N ALA A 299 7.35 -23.05 2.65
CA ALA A 299 8.17 -23.51 3.77
C ALA A 299 8.35 -22.40 4.81
N LYS A 300 8.08 -22.70 6.08
CA LYS A 300 8.34 -21.80 7.21
C LYS A 300 9.84 -21.69 7.47
N VAL A 301 10.45 -20.56 7.12
CA VAL A 301 11.90 -20.32 7.26
C VAL A 301 12.25 -19.50 8.50
N PHE A 302 11.27 -18.84 9.11
CA PHE A 302 11.44 -18.04 10.32
C PHE A 302 10.19 -18.10 11.20
N GLN A 303 10.40 -18.00 12.51
CA GLN A 303 9.35 -17.85 13.50
C GLN A 303 9.85 -16.97 14.65
N SER A 304 9.01 -16.04 15.10
CA SER A 304 9.24 -15.16 16.25
C SER A 304 8.12 -15.31 17.26
N GLU A 305 8.45 -15.46 18.54
CA GLU A 305 7.48 -15.47 19.64
C GLU A 305 6.89 -14.08 19.92
N THR A 306 7.59 -13.02 19.52
CA THR A 306 7.17 -11.61 19.72
C THR A 306 6.64 -10.97 18.43
N GLY A 307 6.64 -11.74 17.34
CA GLY A 307 6.24 -11.30 16.02
C GLY A 307 7.32 -10.47 15.32
N TRP A 308 6.97 -9.94 14.16
CA TRP A 308 7.76 -9.00 13.38
C TRP A 308 6.84 -7.98 12.73
N THR A 309 7.39 -6.81 12.42
CA THR A 309 6.69 -5.73 11.71
C THR A 309 7.60 -5.12 10.65
N ASP A 310 7.13 -5.02 9.42
CA ASP A 310 7.78 -4.33 8.30
C ASP A 310 6.71 -3.85 7.31
N VAL A 311 6.44 -2.54 7.31
CA VAL A 311 5.43 -1.89 6.46
C VAL A 311 5.78 -2.01 4.97
N HIS A 312 7.05 -2.20 4.61
CA HIS A 312 7.43 -2.47 3.22
C HIS A 312 6.85 -3.79 2.71
N LYS A 313 6.45 -4.70 3.61
CA LYS A 313 5.83 -5.99 3.27
C LYS A 313 4.32 -5.92 3.19
N THR A 314 3.71 -4.76 3.43
CA THR A 314 2.27 -4.62 3.27
C THR A 314 1.89 -4.69 1.80
N THR A 315 0.95 -5.58 1.47
CA THR A 315 0.38 -5.71 0.12
C THR A 315 -1.15 -5.61 0.19
N SER A 316 -1.83 -5.59 -0.96
CA SER A 316 -3.29 -5.59 -0.98
C SER A 316 -3.86 -6.80 -0.25
N MET A 317 -4.85 -6.59 0.63
CA MET A 317 -5.51 -7.68 1.34
C MET A 317 -6.61 -8.38 0.52
N GLY A 318 -6.75 -8.04 -0.76
CA GLY A 318 -7.92 -8.41 -1.57
C GLY A 318 -9.06 -7.44 -1.29
N ASP A 319 -9.18 -6.39 -2.09
CA ASP A 319 -10.12 -5.30 -1.81
C ASP A 319 -11.59 -5.73 -1.95
N ILE A 320 -11.89 -6.89 -2.57
CA ILE A 320 -13.27 -7.40 -2.75
C ILE A 320 -13.61 -8.51 -1.74
N VAL A 321 -12.65 -9.04 -0.98
CA VAL A 321 -12.91 -10.16 -0.05
C VAL A 321 -13.27 -9.72 1.37
N PHE A 322 -13.03 -8.46 1.72
CA PHE A 322 -13.34 -7.90 3.03
C PHE A 322 -14.47 -6.84 2.96
N PRO A 323 -15.33 -6.74 3.97
CA PRO A 323 -15.34 -7.55 5.20
C PRO A 323 -15.95 -8.93 4.97
N ARG A 324 -16.64 -9.11 3.84
CA ARG A 324 -17.39 -10.31 3.48
C ARG A 324 -17.24 -10.51 1.97
N PRO A 325 -16.70 -11.66 1.53
CA PRO A 325 -16.63 -11.98 0.11
C PRO A 325 -18.05 -12.23 -0.43
N ALA A 326 -18.33 -11.73 -1.63
CA ALA A 326 -19.61 -11.95 -2.31
C ALA A 326 -19.43 -13.02 -3.39
N LEU A 327 -19.81 -14.25 -3.06
CA LEU A 327 -19.87 -15.34 -4.04
C LEU A 327 -21.05 -15.13 -4.98
N ALA A 328 -20.94 -15.69 -6.19
CA ALA A 328 -22.04 -15.80 -7.13
C ALA A 328 -22.02 -17.20 -7.79
N TRP A 329 -23.16 -17.68 -8.27
CA TRP A 329 -23.19 -18.87 -9.10
C TRP A 329 -22.46 -18.60 -10.43
N GLU A 330 -21.61 -19.54 -10.86
CA GLU A 330 -20.95 -19.45 -12.17
C GLU A 330 -21.93 -19.76 -13.30
N ASP A 331 -22.78 -20.78 -13.10
CA ASP A 331 -23.64 -21.35 -14.14
C ASP A 331 -24.99 -20.61 -14.29
N GLY A 332 -25.15 -19.42 -13.69
CA GLY A 332 -26.36 -18.61 -13.73
C GLY A 332 -27.26 -18.74 -12.50
N ASP A 333 -28.50 -18.26 -12.61
CA ASP A 333 -29.44 -18.21 -11.48
C ASP A 333 -29.89 -19.63 -11.09
N ARG A 334 -29.70 -19.98 -9.82
CA ARG A 334 -30.21 -21.21 -9.20
C ARG A 334 -31.25 -20.86 -8.13
N GLU A 335 -32.20 -21.77 -7.87
CA GLU A 335 -33.13 -21.62 -6.73
C GLU A 335 -32.41 -21.75 -5.38
N GLU A 336 -31.30 -22.49 -5.35
CA GLU A 336 -30.47 -22.65 -4.18
C GLU A 336 -29.77 -21.34 -3.79
N ALA A 337 -29.72 -21.07 -2.48
CA ALA A 337 -28.93 -19.96 -1.95
C ALA A 337 -27.45 -20.16 -2.28
N VAL A 338 -26.80 -19.11 -2.80
CA VAL A 338 -25.36 -19.11 -3.02
C VAL A 338 -24.64 -19.41 -1.69
N PRO A 339 -23.58 -20.25 -1.68
CA PRO A 339 -22.76 -20.48 -0.50
C PRO A 339 -22.30 -19.17 0.15
N ILE A 340 -22.22 -19.17 1.47
CA ILE A 340 -21.71 -18.03 2.24
C ILE A 340 -20.20 -18.22 2.39
N ALA A 341 -19.45 -17.13 2.28
CA ALA A 341 -18.02 -17.15 2.54
C ALA A 341 -17.61 -16.12 3.58
N THR A 342 -16.56 -16.43 4.34
CA THR A 342 -15.94 -15.52 5.30
C THR A 342 -14.44 -15.47 5.07
N SER A 343 -13.87 -14.28 5.18
CA SER A 343 -12.44 -14.05 5.01
C SER A 343 -11.74 -13.89 6.36
N ASP A 344 -10.53 -14.41 6.46
CA ASP A 344 -9.62 -14.25 7.58
C ASP A 344 -8.18 -14.19 7.07
N LEU A 345 -7.27 -13.79 7.95
CA LEU A 345 -5.83 -13.79 7.67
C LEU A 345 -5.18 -14.98 8.36
N SER A 346 -4.58 -15.88 7.59
CA SER A 346 -3.78 -16.98 8.12
C SER A 346 -2.33 -16.53 8.24
N MET A 347 -1.77 -16.54 9.46
CA MET A 347 -0.33 -16.29 9.71
C MET A 347 0.46 -17.58 9.99
N ASP A 348 -0.22 -18.73 9.95
CA ASP A 348 0.34 -20.03 10.32
C ASP A 348 0.75 -20.89 9.12
N ASP A 349 0.19 -20.61 7.95
CA ASP A 349 0.50 -21.22 6.65
C ASP A 349 0.36 -20.17 5.54
N ALA A 350 1.42 -19.99 4.76
CA ALA A 350 1.50 -19.02 3.67
C ALA A 350 2.49 -19.46 2.59
N TRP A 351 2.26 -19.02 1.35
CA TRP A 351 3.17 -19.30 0.23
C TRP A 351 4.45 -18.45 0.30
N LEU A 352 4.29 -17.13 0.49
CA LEU A 352 5.38 -16.16 0.57
C LEU A 352 5.08 -15.12 1.64
N GLY A 353 6.10 -14.69 2.37
CA GLY A 353 5.96 -13.61 3.36
C GLY A 353 5.34 -14.07 4.67
N GLY A 354 4.44 -13.26 5.23
CA GLY A 354 3.92 -13.43 6.59
C GLY A 354 2.60 -14.16 6.74
N SER A 355 1.82 -14.22 5.67
CA SER A 355 0.42 -14.60 5.76
C SER A 355 -0.16 -15.04 4.42
N SER A 356 -1.31 -15.70 4.46
CA SER A 356 -2.17 -15.98 3.32
C SER A 356 -3.60 -15.53 3.64
N LEU A 357 -4.38 -15.25 2.60
CA LEU A 357 -5.82 -15.03 2.74
C LEU A 357 -6.51 -16.39 2.92
N ALA A 358 -7.22 -16.58 4.03
CA ALA A 358 -8.01 -17.77 4.28
C ALA A 358 -9.50 -17.45 4.06
N VAL A 359 -10.15 -18.18 3.16
CA VAL A 359 -11.57 -17.98 2.84
C VAL A 359 -12.30 -19.28 3.11
N THR A 360 -13.13 -19.29 4.15
CA THR A 360 -13.99 -20.43 4.47
C THR A 360 -15.30 -20.26 3.72
N ILE A 361 -15.61 -21.22 2.84
CA ILE A 361 -16.85 -21.33 2.10
C ILE A 361 -17.75 -22.32 2.82
N SER A 362 -19.02 -21.97 3.02
CA SER A 362 -20.02 -22.78 3.70
C SER A 362 -21.28 -22.84 2.85
N ALA A 363 -21.64 -24.04 2.39
CA ALA A 363 -22.87 -24.29 1.67
C ALA A 363 -23.86 -25.03 2.59
N PRO A 364 -25.09 -24.54 2.75
CA PRO A 364 -26.11 -25.27 3.48
C PRO A 364 -26.50 -26.56 2.73
N GLY A 365 -27.03 -27.53 3.48
CA GLY A 365 -27.67 -28.70 2.87
C GLY A 365 -28.86 -28.29 1.98
N SER A 366 -29.07 -29.00 0.88
CA SER A 366 -30.08 -28.71 -0.12
C SER A 366 -30.65 -30.00 -0.72
N ASP A 367 -31.98 -30.05 -0.85
CA ASP A 367 -32.70 -31.15 -1.50
C ASP A 367 -32.82 -30.94 -3.04
N SER A 368 -32.17 -29.91 -3.59
CA SER A 368 -32.18 -29.63 -5.03
C SER A 368 -31.50 -30.75 -5.81
N GLU A 369 -32.03 -31.08 -7.00
CA GLU A 369 -31.41 -32.05 -7.91
C GLU A 369 -30.01 -31.60 -8.39
N GLU A 370 -29.71 -30.30 -8.32
CA GLU A 370 -28.42 -29.71 -8.69
C GLU A 370 -27.44 -29.58 -7.51
N ALA A 371 -27.86 -29.92 -6.29
CA ALA A 371 -27.06 -29.69 -5.07
C ALA A 371 -25.81 -30.60 -4.97
N PHE A 372 -25.76 -31.67 -5.77
CA PHE A 372 -24.59 -32.56 -5.83
C PHE A 372 -23.33 -31.84 -6.33
N PHE A 373 -23.47 -30.91 -7.28
CA PHE A 373 -22.34 -30.16 -7.87
C PHE A 373 -22.63 -28.66 -7.89
N ARG A 374 -21.75 -27.91 -7.21
CA ARG A 374 -21.85 -26.46 -7.06
C ARG A 374 -20.65 -25.81 -7.73
N CYS A 375 -20.90 -24.80 -8.56
CA CYS A 375 -19.86 -24.02 -9.22
C CYS A 375 -20.05 -22.55 -8.91
N VAL A 376 -19.09 -21.96 -8.18
CA VAL A 376 -19.19 -20.58 -7.70
C VAL A 376 -18.05 -19.71 -8.21
N TRP A 377 -18.37 -18.47 -8.56
CA TRP A 377 -17.43 -17.38 -8.77
C TRP A 377 -17.06 -16.74 -7.43
N PHE A 378 -15.76 -16.65 -7.17
CA PHE A 378 -15.18 -15.99 -6.01
C PHE A 378 -14.26 -14.85 -6.45
N PRO A 379 -14.73 -13.58 -6.41
CA PRO A 379 -13.89 -12.42 -6.72
C PRO A 379 -12.95 -12.08 -5.56
N ILE A 380 -11.68 -11.82 -5.86
CA ILE A 380 -10.64 -11.55 -4.86
C ILE A 380 -10.18 -10.09 -4.92
N GLN A 381 -9.76 -9.65 -6.09
CA GLN A 381 -9.02 -8.40 -6.26
C GLN A 381 -9.49 -7.62 -7.48
N SER A 382 -9.76 -6.33 -7.31
CA SER A 382 -10.06 -5.44 -8.43
C SER A 382 -8.79 -5.02 -9.18
N LEU A 383 -8.92 -4.69 -10.48
CA LEU A 383 -7.85 -4.37 -11.41
C LEU A 383 -8.35 -3.34 -12.44
N SER A 384 -7.44 -2.49 -12.95
CA SER A 384 -7.67 -1.70 -14.17
C SER A 384 -7.14 -2.46 -15.38
N ILE A 385 -7.99 -2.80 -16.34
CA ILE A 385 -7.59 -3.57 -17.53
C ILE A 385 -7.82 -2.75 -18.81
N THR A 386 -6.76 -2.55 -19.60
CA THR A 386 -6.86 -1.97 -20.94
C THR A 386 -7.35 -3.01 -21.94
N ALA A 387 -8.33 -2.63 -22.77
CA ALA A 387 -8.82 -3.45 -23.87
C ALA A 387 -7.71 -3.82 -24.87
N ARG A 388 -7.85 -4.97 -25.54
CA ARG A 388 -6.95 -5.49 -26.60
C ARG A 388 -5.50 -5.69 -26.17
N ARG A 389 -5.23 -5.70 -24.87
CA ARG A 389 -3.93 -6.05 -24.30
C ARG A 389 -4.05 -7.38 -23.57
N SER A 390 -3.03 -8.23 -23.74
CA SER A 390 -2.94 -9.51 -23.04
C SER A 390 -2.27 -9.33 -21.68
N TYR A 391 -2.79 -10.04 -20.69
CA TYR A 391 -2.32 -10.06 -19.31
C TYR A 391 -2.16 -11.51 -18.86
N ARG A 392 -1.27 -11.71 -17.89
CA ARG A 392 -1.11 -12.96 -17.16
C ARG A 392 -1.56 -12.77 -15.72
N LEU A 393 -2.42 -13.65 -15.25
CA LEU A 393 -2.83 -13.81 -13.86
C LEU A 393 -2.20 -15.09 -13.30
N SER A 394 -1.49 -14.99 -12.17
CA SER A 394 -1.07 -16.12 -11.34
C SER A 394 -1.80 -16.07 -10.00
N ILE A 395 -2.35 -17.22 -9.58
CA ILE A 395 -2.91 -17.40 -8.23
C ILE A 395 -2.31 -18.67 -7.62
N VAL A 396 -1.66 -18.52 -6.47
CA VAL A 396 -1.16 -19.65 -5.69
C VAL A 396 -2.11 -19.92 -4.54
N TYR A 397 -2.68 -21.11 -4.49
CA TYR A 397 -3.69 -21.50 -3.51
C TYR A 397 -3.42 -22.87 -2.89
N LYS A 398 -4.10 -23.15 -1.78
CA LYS A 398 -4.12 -24.44 -1.08
C LYS A 398 -5.52 -24.69 -0.55
N LEU A 399 -6.05 -25.89 -0.73
CA LEU A 399 -7.36 -26.30 -0.24
C LEU A 399 -7.22 -27.09 1.07
N ASP A 400 -8.12 -26.82 2.01
CA ASP A 400 -8.28 -27.58 3.24
C ASP A 400 -9.76 -27.87 3.49
N GLY A 401 -10.10 -29.12 3.78
CA GLY A 401 -11.47 -29.56 4.05
C GLY A 401 -11.88 -30.84 3.32
N PRO A 402 -13.11 -31.31 3.56
CA PRO A 402 -13.56 -32.65 3.14
C PRO A 402 -14.11 -32.70 1.70
N VAL A 403 -13.89 -31.67 0.88
CA VAL A 403 -14.48 -31.58 -0.47
C VAL A 403 -13.50 -31.97 -1.56
N GLU A 404 -14.01 -32.67 -2.58
CA GLU A 404 -13.34 -32.73 -3.87
C GLU A 404 -13.72 -31.46 -4.66
N ALA A 405 -12.74 -30.59 -4.89
CA ALA A 405 -12.93 -29.33 -5.59
C ALA A 405 -11.96 -29.18 -6.76
N ASN A 406 -12.47 -28.64 -7.87
CA ASN A 406 -11.70 -28.15 -9.00
C ASN A 406 -11.71 -26.62 -8.95
N VAL A 407 -10.53 -26.01 -9.05
CA VAL A 407 -10.36 -24.56 -8.92
C VAL A 407 -9.73 -24.03 -10.20
N GLY A 408 -10.36 -23.06 -10.83
CA GLY A 408 -9.84 -22.34 -11.99
C GLY A 408 -9.65 -20.85 -11.69
N ALA A 409 -8.64 -20.23 -12.30
CA ALA A 409 -8.50 -18.77 -12.28
C ALA A 409 -9.46 -18.14 -13.29
N SER A 410 -10.05 -16.99 -12.96
CA SER A 410 -10.94 -16.28 -13.88
C SER A 410 -10.94 -14.77 -13.61
N VAL A 411 -11.43 -14.01 -14.59
CA VAL A 411 -11.57 -12.56 -14.56
C VAL A 411 -12.96 -12.15 -15.06
N LYS A 412 -13.59 -11.20 -14.37
CA LYS A 412 -14.93 -10.69 -14.72
C LYS A 412 -14.99 -9.17 -14.58
N SER A 413 -15.68 -8.50 -15.48
CA SER A 413 -15.86 -7.05 -15.38
C SER A 413 -16.75 -6.68 -14.20
N LEU A 414 -16.38 -5.60 -13.51
CA LEU A 414 -17.21 -4.95 -12.49
C LEU A 414 -17.99 -3.75 -13.05
N ALA A 415 -17.79 -3.42 -14.34
CA ALA A 415 -18.54 -2.36 -15.01
C ALA A 415 -19.94 -2.85 -15.38
N LYS A 416 -20.96 -2.35 -14.67
CA LYS A 416 -22.37 -2.78 -14.81
C LYS A 416 -22.99 -2.58 -16.19
N ASP A 417 -22.49 -1.61 -16.96
CA ASP A 417 -23.07 -1.20 -18.24
C ASP A 417 -22.31 -1.75 -19.46
N LEU A 418 -21.25 -2.54 -19.24
CA LEU A 418 -20.40 -3.05 -20.30
C LEU A 418 -20.46 -4.58 -20.32
N GLN A 419 -21.16 -5.14 -21.31
CA GLN A 419 -20.95 -6.54 -21.66
C GLN A 419 -19.53 -6.67 -22.21
N THR A 420 -18.64 -7.20 -21.38
CA THR A 420 -17.26 -7.48 -21.72
C THR A 420 -17.06 -8.97 -21.76
N ASP A 421 -16.57 -9.45 -22.89
CA ASP A 421 -16.08 -10.81 -23.00
C ASP A 421 -14.56 -10.79 -22.81
N PHE A 422 -14.08 -11.62 -21.89
CA PHE A 422 -12.67 -11.90 -21.72
C PHE A 422 -12.34 -13.17 -22.52
N GLU A 423 -11.39 -13.05 -23.43
CA GLU A 423 -10.81 -14.19 -24.12
C GLU A 423 -9.77 -14.81 -23.19
N MET A 424 -9.93 -16.11 -22.89
CA MET A 424 -8.96 -16.90 -22.13
C MET A 424 -7.99 -17.55 -23.12
N ASP A 425 -6.78 -17.01 -23.20
CA ASP A 425 -5.77 -17.41 -24.19
C ASP A 425 -5.11 -18.74 -23.79
N SER A 426 -4.84 -18.95 -22.50
CA SER A 426 -4.34 -20.22 -21.97
C SER A 426 -4.62 -20.34 -20.47
N VAL A 427 -4.77 -21.60 -20.00
CA VAL A 427 -4.93 -21.93 -18.59
C VAL A 427 -4.02 -23.10 -18.26
N SER A 428 -3.28 -23.02 -17.16
CA SER A 428 -2.49 -24.15 -16.65
C SER A 428 -2.52 -24.21 -15.13
N GLU A 429 -2.42 -25.43 -14.61
CA GLU A 429 -2.33 -25.73 -13.19
C GLU A 429 -1.01 -26.46 -12.92
N THR A 430 -0.30 -26.07 -11.87
CA THR A 430 0.98 -26.70 -11.48
C THR A 430 0.99 -26.96 -9.97
N SER A 431 1.25 -28.21 -9.58
CA SER A 431 1.50 -28.54 -8.18
C SER A 431 2.84 -27.97 -7.72
N LEU A 432 2.82 -27.29 -6.58
CA LEU A 432 3.97 -26.67 -5.93
C LEU A 432 4.33 -27.41 -4.63
N PRO A 433 5.52 -27.17 -4.05
CA PRO A 433 5.89 -27.73 -2.75
C PRO A 433 4.91 -27.35 -1.63
N ASN A 434 4.89 -28.16 -0.56
CA ASN A 434 4.09 -27.92 0.66
C ASN A 434 2.57 -27.85 0.41
N ASP A 435 2.09 -28.65 -0.56
CA ASP A 435 0.69 -28.82 -0.93
C ASP A 435 0.02 -27.55 -1.50
N TRP A 436 0.81 -26.62 -2.02
CA TRP A 436 0.32 -25.47 -2.77
C TRP A 436 0.14 -25.81 -4.25
N THR A 437 -0.71 -25.06 -4.94
CA THR A 437 -0.97 -25.17 -6.38
C THR A 437 -0.97 -23.78 -7.00
N GLU A 438 -0.34 -23.63 -8.16
CA GLU A 438 -0.41 -22.42 -8.97
C GLU A 438 -1.39 -22.58 -10.13
N LEU A 439 -2.25 -21.58 -10.31
CA LEU A 439 -3.09 -21.39 -11.48
C LEU A 439 -2.52 -20.23 -12.29
N LEU A 440 -2.30 -20.47 -13.58
CA LEU A 440 -1.93 -19.43 -14.55
C LEU A 440 -3.07 -19.27 -15.56
N LEU A 441 -3.45 -18.02 -15.80
CA LEU A 441 -4.41 -17.62 -16.82
C LEU A 441 -3.84 -16.47 -17.64
N ASP A 442 -3.70 -16.68 -18.95
CA ASP A 442 -3.51 -15.58 -19.89
C ASP A 442 -4.87 -15.13 -20.41
N PHE A 443 -5.13 -13.82 -20.37
CA PHE A 443 -6.41 -13.27 -20.78
C PHE A 443 -6.28 -11.93 -21.52
N THR A 444 -7.26 -11.67 -22.38
CA THR A 444 -7.39 -10.41 -23.12
C THR A 444 -8.81 -9.89 -23.03
N LEU A 445 -8.97 -8.60 -22.73
CA LEU A 445 -10.28 -7.95 -22.85
C LEU A 445 -10.58 -7.69 -24.34
N ALA A 446 -11.49 -8.46 -24.93
CA ALA A 446 -11.78 -8.42 -26.35
C ALA A 446 -12.54 -7.15 -26.76
N THR A 447 -13.45 -6.67 -25.92
CA THR A 447 -14.27 -5.48 -26.21
C THR A 447 -13.42 -4.21 -26.18
N GLU A 448 -13.38 -3.47 -27.30
CA GLU A 448 -12.65 -2.21 -27.37
C GLU A 448 -13.29 -1.15 -26.46
N HIS A 449 -12.47 -0.47 -25.66
CA HIS A 449 -12.93 0.56 -24.74
C HIS A 449 -11.86 1.66 -24.61
N PRO A 450 -12.24 2.96 -24.60
CA PRO A 450 -11.28 4.07 -24.64
C PRO A 450 -10.55 4.33 -23.30
N LYS A 451 -11.00 3.68 -22.22
CA LYS A 451 -10.41 3.78 -20.88
C LYS A 451 -10.21 2.38 -20.31
N ASP A 452 -9.39 2.28 -19.29
CA ASP A 452 -9.29 1.04 -18.52
C ASP A 452 -10.64 0.64 -17.93
N VAL A 453 -10.92 -0.67 -17.92
CA VAL A 453 -12.14 -1.27 -17.40
C VAL A 453 -11.85 -1.84 -16.01
N LEU A 454 -12.71 -1.52 -15.05
CA LEU A 454 -12.65 -2.09 -13.70
C LEU A 454 -13.04 -3.58 -13.76
N THR A 455 -12.12 -4.46 -13.38
CA THR A 455 -12.24 -5.92 -13.50
C THR A 455 -11.91 -6.58 -12.17
N ALA A 456 -12.60 -7.65 -11.81
CA ALA A 456 -12.25 -8.52 -10.69
C ALA A 456 -11.47 -9.74 -11.21
N SER A 457 -10.33 -10.02 -10.58
CA SER A 457 -9.64 -11.31 -10.66
C SER A 457 -10.05 -12.18 -9.48
N GLY A 458 -10.14 -13.49 -9.70
CA GLY A 458 -10.71 -14.39 -8.74
C GLY A 458 -10.63 -15.85 -9.18
N LEU A 459 -11.44 -16.67 -8.53
CA LEU A 459 -11.49 -18.12 -8.73
C LEU A 459 -12.89 -18.56 -9.16
N VAL A 460 -12.96 -19.56 -10.02
CA VAL A 460 -14.14 -20.39 -10.21
C VAL A 460 -13.89 -21.70 -9.46
N ILE A 461 -14.79 -22.04 -8.54
CA ILE A 461 -14.63 -23.20 -7.65
C ILE A 461 -15.81 -24.14 -7.90
N GLY A 462 -15.54 -25.26 -8.57
CA GLY A 462 -16.47 -26.36 -8.73
C GLY A 462 -16.23 -27.41 -7.66
N PHE A 463 -17.21 -27.74 -6.84
CA PHE A 463 -17.07 -28.75 -5.78
C PHE A 463 -18.27 -29.68 -5.71
N THR A 464 -18.02 -30.93 -5.34
CA THR A 464 -19.05 -31.97 -5.17
C THR A 464 -19.39 -32.17 -3.70
N CYS A 465 -20.61 -32.62 -3.44
CA CYS A 465 -21.09 -33.00 -2.10
C CYS A 465 -21.65 -34.42 -2.17
N GLU A 466 -21.00 -35.37 -1.49
CA GLU A 466 -21.43 -36.78 -1.49
C GLU A 466 -22.86 -36.95 -0.96
N ASP A 467 -23.19 -36.25 0.13
CA ASP A 467 -24.57 -36.07 0.60
C ASP A 467 -24.95 -34.58 0.50
N PRO A 468 -25.70 -34.16 -0.53
CA PRO A 468 -26.06 -32.76 -0.72
C PRO A 468 -27.03 -32.22 0.33
N THR A 469 -27.68 -33.10 1.12
CA THR A 469 -28.61 -32.71 2.19
C THR A 469 -27.88 -32.28 3.47
N GLU A 470 -26.60 -32.63 3.60
CA GLU A 470 -25.75 -32.17 4.69
C GLU A 470 -25.05 -30.85 4.33
N ALA A 471 -24.84 -30.01 5.34
CA ALA A 471 -24.07 -28.78 5.16
C ALA A 471 -22.59 -29.12 4.99
N VAL A 472 -21.90 -28.40 4.10
CA VAL A 472 -20.47 -28.58 3.86
C VAL A 472 -19.72 -27.27 4.05
N ALA A 473 -18.52 -27.36 4.61
CA ALA A 473 -17.61 -26.24 4.72
C ALA A 473 -16.17 -26.67 4.43
N PHE A 474 -15.43 -25.80 3.74
CA PHE A 474 -14.02 -25.98 3.43
C PHE A 474 -13.35 -24.60 3.34
N THR A 475 -12.03 -24.58 3.43
CA THR A 475 -11.23 -23.36 3.38
C THR A 475 -10.30 -23.40 2.18
N ILE A 476 -10.25 -22.29 1.45
CA ILE A 476 -9.21 -22.04 0.45
C ILE A 476 -8.25 -20.97 0.99
N HIS A 477 -6.98 -21.33 1.06
CA HIS A 477 -5.89 -20.41 1.35
C HIS A 477 -5.34 -19.87 0.03
N ILE A 478 -5.15 -18.56 -0.06
CA ILE A 478 -4.55 -17.89 -1.22
C ILE A 478 -3.26 -17.24 -0.74
N GLY A 479 -2.13 -17.81 -1.17
CA GLY A 479 -0.80 -17.43 -0.70
C GLY A 479 -0.16 -16.33 -1.53
N ALA A 480 -0.54 -16.22 -2.81
CA ALA A 480 -0.13 -15.11 -3.67
C ALA A 480 -1.12 -14.90 -4.82
N LEU A 481 -1.22 -13.66 -5.29
CA LEU A 481 -1.90 -13.29 -6.53
C LEU A 481 -1.05 -12.25 -7.26
N SER A 482 -0.79 -12.46 -8.54
CA SER A 482 -0.12 -11.47 -9.40
C SER A 482 -0.80 -11.30 -10.75
N VAL A 483 -0.81 -10.07 -11.25
CA VAL A 483 -1.28 -9.74 -12.60
C VAL A 483 -0.29 -8.79 -13.24
N TYR A 484 0.08 -9.06 -14.48
CA TYR A 484 0.99 -8.22 -15.25
C TYR A 484 0.72 -8.37 -16.76
N ALA A 485 1.21 -7.42 -17.55
CA ALA A 485 1.13 -7.56 -19.01
C ALA A 485 1.90 -8.80 -19.49
N ASN A 486 1.26 -9.58 -20.35
CA ASN A 486 1.92 -10.67 -21.07
C ASN A 486 2.83 -10.07 -22.16
N PRO A 487 3.94 -10.72 -22.55
CA PRO A 487 4.66 -10.33 -23.76
C PRO A 487 3.73 -10.34 -24.97
N LEU A 488 3.87 -9.34 -25.84
CA LEU A 488 3.00 -9.18 -27.02
C LEU A 488 3.11 -10.35 -28.01
N SER A 489 4.18 -11.14 -27.92
CA SER A 489 4.41 -12.30 -28.78
C SER A 489 5.36 -13.31 -28.11
N PRO A 490 5.20 -14.62 -28.37
CA PRO A 490 6.19 -15.64 -28.00
C PRO A 490 7.59 -15.42 -28.59
N LYS A 491 7.73 -14.54 -29.60
CA LYS A 491 9.02 -14.16 -30.20
C LYS A 491 9.86 -13.23 -29.31
N HIS A 492 9.27 -12.65 -28.26
CA HIS A 492 10.01 -11.78 -27.36
C HIS A 492 11.09 -12.56 -26.61
N THR A 493 12.25 -11.93 -26.47
CA THR A 493 13.36 -12.51 -25.70
C THR A 493 13.04 -12.37 -24.22
N PRO A 494 12.91 -13.49 -23.48
CA PRO A 494 12.61 -13.42 -22.06
C PRO A 494 13.75 -12.73 -21.31
N LEU A 495 13.38 -11.86 -20.38
CA LEU A 495 14.29 -11.14 -19.51
C LEU A 495 14.26 -11.78 -18.12
N ASN A 496 15.29 -12.55 -17.79
CA ASN A 496 15.35 -13.29 -16.54
C ASN A 496 16.16 -12.51 -15.49
N PRO A 497 15.53 -12.04 -14.39
CA PRO A 497 16.19 -11.28 -13.35
C PRO A 497 17.23 -12.11 -12.59
N LYS A 498 18.34 -11.48 -12.17
CA LYS A 498 19.44 -12.13 -11.43
C LYS A 498 20.01 -11.21 -10.34
N VAL A 499 20.61 -11.82 -9.32
CA VAL A 499 21.53 -11.15 -8.39
C VAL A 499 22.96 -11.41 -8.85
N ILE A 500 23.70 -10.35 -9.20
CA ILE A 500 24.96 -10.47 -9.95
C ILE A 500 26.22 -10.51 -9.09
N TRP A 501 26.18 -9.87 -7.92
CA TRP A 501 27.29 -9.84 -6.95
C TRP A 501 26.74 -9.48 -5.58
N ALA A 502 27.41 -9.93 -4.51
CA ALA A 502 27.21 -9.45 -3.15
C ALA A 502 28.55 -9.06 -2.52
N ASP A 503 28.50 -8.11 -1.60
CA ASP A 503 29.65 -7.62 -0.84
C ASP A 503 29.26 -7.38 0.62
N PHE A 504 30.21 -7.55 1.52
CA PHE A 504 30.02 -7.39 2.95
C PHE A 504 31.05 -6.42 3.53
N ALA A 505 30.56 -5.30 4.05
CA ALA A 505 31.38 -4.32 4.76
C ALA A 505 31.19 -4.50 6.27
N GLN A 506 32.25 -4.90 6.97
CA GLN A 506 32.25 -4.88 8.43
C GLN A 506 32.04 -3.44 8.92
N ASN A 507 31.04 -3.25 9.76
CA ASN A 507 30.86 -1.97 10.44
C ASN A 507 31.88 -1.93 11.58
N GLN A 508 32.89 -1.05 11.50
CA GLN A 508 33.77 -0.80 12.64
C GLN A 508 32.91 -0.28 13.81
N PRO A 509 32.79 -0.99 14.95
CA PRO A 509 31.95 -0.50 16.01
C PRO A 509 32.70 0.55 16.83
N ILE A 510 31.94 1.53 17.32
CA ILE A 510 32.26 2.41 18.46
C ILE A 510 32.43 1.56 19.76
N TYR A 511 32.12 0.26 19.72
CA TYR A 511 32.19 -0.71 20.81
C TYR A 511 33.18 -1.85 20.52
N LYS A 512 33.94 -2.28 21.53
CA LYS A 512 35.13 -3.14 21.38
C LYS A 512 34.87 -4.64 21.12
N THR A 513 33.63 -5.10 21.11
CA THR A 513 33.30 -6.53 21.02
C THR A 513 32.01 -6.73 20.26
N VAL A 514 32.11 -6.92 18.95
CA VAL A 514 31.00 -7.37 18.10
C VAL A 514 31.55 -8.49 17.20
N SER A 515 30.75 -9.53 16.98
CA SER A 515 31.06 -10.64 16.07
C SER A 515 31.63 -10.13 14.73
N PRO A 516 32.65 -10.81 14.14
CA PRO A 516 33.22 -10.44 12.84
C PRO A 516 32.19 -10.47 11.69
N PHE A 517 31.04 -11.09 11.91
CA PHE A 517 29.97 -11.27 10.94
C PHE A 517 28.89 -10.18 11.05
N VAL A 518 29.14 -9.10 11.82
CA VAL A 518 28.26 -7.94 11.91
C VAL A 518 28.73 -6.84 10.99
N GLY A 519 27.80 -6.29 10.20
CA GLY A 519 28.15 -5.35 9.16
C GLY A 519 26.98 -5.02 8.24
N THR A 520 27.33 -4.61 7.04
CA THR A 520 26.40 -4.21 5.99
C THR A 520 26.62 -5.07 4.77
N LEU A 521 25.59 -5.85 4.41
CA LEU A 521 25.52 -6.60 3.16
C LEU A 521 24.95 -5.71 2.05
N THR A 522 25.56 -5.73 0.87
CA THR A 522 25.09 -5.03 -0.33
C THR A 522 25.21 -5.91 -1.55
N TRP A 523 24.39 -5.67 -2.59
CA TRP A 523 24.44 -6.46 -3.82
C TRP A 523 24.02 -5.66 -5.05
N GLY A 524 24.35 -6.22 -6.22
CA GLY A 524 23.87 -5.76 -7.51
C GLY A 524 22.81 -6.68 -8.07
N THR A 525 21.89 -6.10 -8.83
CA THR A 525 20.90 -6.83 -9.63
C THR A 525 21.23 -6.70 -11.12
N GLY A 526 20.77 -7.67 -11.90
CA GLY A 526 20.94 -7.68 -13.34
C GLY A 526 19.85 -8.49 -14.03
N ILE A 527 19.95 -8.58 -15.34
CA ILE A 527 19.01 -9.33 -16.19
C ILE A 527 19.86 -10.16 -17.13
N SER A 528 19.53 -11.43 -17.25
CA SER A 528 20.03 -12.29 -18.33
C SER A 528 19.01 -12.38 -19.45
N LEU A 529 19.52 -12.41 -20.67
CA LEU A 529 18.71 -12.63 -21.86
C LEU A 529 18.57 -14.13 -22.07
N GLY A 530 17.37 -14.56 -22.49
CA GLY A 530 17.18 -15.91 -23.00
C GLY A 530 18.07 -16.25 -24.20
N PRO A 531 17.97 -17.48 -24.72
CA PRO A 531 18.71 -17.91 -25.90
C PRO A 531 18.50 -16.95 -27.08
N VAL A 532 19.58 -16.66 -27.81
CA VAL A 532 19.50 -15.81 -29.00
C VAL A 532 18.63 -16.50 -30.05
N PRO A 533 17.55 -15.87 -30.55
CA PRO A 533 16.74 -16.44 -31.60
C PRO A 533 17.56 -16.60 -32.89
N ALA A 534 17.18 -17.55 -33.74
CA ALA A 534 17.83 -17.70 -35.04
C ALA A 534 17.66 -16.42 -35.86
N LEU A 535 18.77 -15.88 -36.38
CA LEU A 535 18.74 -14.68 -37.22
C LEU A 535 18.11 -15.00 -38.57
N THR A 536 16.91 -14.47 -38.81
CA THR A 536 16.17 -14.64 -40.07
C THR A 536 16.29 -13.45 -41.02
N LEU A 537 17.11 -12.44 -40.67
CA LEU A 537 17.31 -11.27 -41.52
C LEU A 537 18.01 -11.67 -42.82
N THR A 538 17.36 -11.36 -43.95
CA THR A 538 17.85 -11.60 -45.31
C THR A 538 18.05 -10.30 -46.09
N SER A 539 17.45 -9.20 -45.63
CA SER A 539 17.51 -7.89 -46.27
C SER A 539 17.47 -6.77 -45.22
N PRO A 540 18.12 -5.62 -45.44
CA PRO A 540 17.89 -4.40 -44.66
C PRO A 540 16.45 -3.87 -44.68
N GLU A 541 15.63 -4.34 -45.63
CA GLU A 541 14.22 -3.98 -45.78
C GLU A 541 13.26 -4.89 -44.98
N ASP A 542 13.78 -5.89 -44.26
CA ASP A 542 12.95 -6.79 -43.45
C ASP A 542 12.23 -5.99 -42.35
N THR A 543 10.90 -6.14 -42.27
CA THR A 543 10.06 -5.39 -41.31
C THR A 543 10.03 -6.00 -39.92
N GLU A 544 10.43 -7.27 -39.79
CA GLU A 544 10.53 -7.96 -38.51
C GLU A 544 11.93 -7.75 -37.92
N PRO A 545 12.04 -7.25 -36.68
CA PRO A 545 13.34 -7.08 -36.03
C PRO A 545 13.99 -8.44 -35.73
N ALA A 546 15.32 -8.46 -35.64
CA ALA A 546 16.09 -9.68 -35.30
C ALA A 546 15.71 -10.25 -33.92
N TRP A 547 15.33 -9.38 -32.99
CA TRP A 547 14.79 -9.72 -31.67
C TRP A 547 14.00 -8.54 -31.12
N ILE A 548 13.07 -8.84 -30.20
CA ILE A 548 12.35 -7.84 -29.40
C ILE A 548 12.60 -8.18 -27.94
N LEU A 549 12.95 -7.18 -27.13
CA LEU A 549 13.14 -7.35 -25.69
C LEU A 549 11.85 -6.98 -24.97
N ASP A 550 11.49 -7.74 -23.94
CA ASP A 550 10.39 -7.34 -23.05
C ASP A 550 10.73 -6.03 -22.31
N HIS A 551 9.76 -5.13 -22.21
CA HIS A 551 9.94 -3.87 -21.50
C HIS A 551 8.65 -3.42 -20.80
N PRO A 552 8.73 -2.87 -19.57
CA PRO A 552 9.93 -2.79 -18.74
C PRO A 552 10.38 -4.18 -18.24
N PRO A 553 11.66 -4.35 -17.88
CA PRO A 553 12.10 -5.60 -17.28
C PRO A 553 11.45 -5.82 -15.92
N THR A 554 11.31 -7.10 -15.55
CA THR A 554 10.88 -7.53 -14.21
C THR A 554 11.78 -6.90 -13.15
N SER A 555 11.17 -6.31 -12.11
CA SER A 555 11.90 -5.73 -10.97
C SER A 555 11.84 -6.68 -9.76
N PHE A 556 12.53 -6.33 -8.68
CA PHE A 556 12.47 -7.07 -7.43
C PHE A 556 11.53 -6.39 -6.44
N ALA A 557 10.66 -7.16 -5.81
CA ALA A 557 9.86 -6.71 -4.67
C ALA A 557 10.73 -6.64 -3.41
N TYR A 558 11.55 -7.66 -3.16
CA TYR A 558 12.49 -7.70 -2.04
C TYR A 558 13.51 -8.84 -2.20
N PHE A 559 14.41 -8.99 -1.22
CA PHE A 559 15.36 -10.09 -1.15
C PHE A 559 15.25 -10.81 0.20
N ASN A 560 15.31 -12.14 0.17
CA ASN A 560 15.53 -12.98 1.35
C ASN A 560 17.04 -13.11 1.58
N VAL A 561 17.47 -12.99 2.84
CA VAL A 561 18.88 -13.10 3.24
C VAL A 561 19.04 -14.29 4.15
N TYR A 562 20.04 -15.12 3.84
CA TYR A 562 20.36 -16.33 4.60
C TYR A 562 21.85 -16.35 4.97
N VAL A 563 22.20 -17.10 6.01
CA VAL A 563 23.59 -17.29 6.43
C VAL A 563 23.90 -18.75 6.70
N HIS A 564 25.13 -19.14 6.40
CA HIS A 564 25.65 -20.47 6.70
C HIS A 564 27.04 -20.35 7.35
N ALA A 565 27.23 -20.98 8.50
CA ALA A 565 28.54 -21.09 9.14
C ALA A 565 29.46 -22.05 8.36
N HIS A 566 30.74 -21.73 8.18
CA HIS A 566 31.69 -22.66 7.53
C HIS A 566 33.04 -22.72 8.23
N ALA A 567 33.73 -23.85 8.01
CA ALA A 567 34.98 -24.21 8.68
C ALA A 567 36.25 -23.69 7.96
N GLY A 568 36.10 -23.02 6.82
CA GLY A 568 37.19 -22.46 6.01
C GLY A 568 36.80 -22.28 4.54
N GLU A 569 37.68 -21.62 3.76
CA GLU A 569 37.48 -21.39 2.32
C GLU A 569 37.31 -22.71 1.53
N GLY A 570 36.51 -22.66 0.45
CA GLY A 570 36.32 -23.80 -0.45
C GLY A 570 35.34 -24.88 0.03
N THR A 571 34.62 -24.65 1.14
CA THR A 571 33.56 -25.56 1.60
C THR A 571 32.36 -25.49 0.66
N ALA A 572 31.92 -26.63 0.12
CA ALA A 572 30.66 -26.71 -0.62
C ALA A 572 29.49 -26.66 0.37
N LEU A 573 28.61 -25.67 0.22
CA LEU A 573 27.48 -25.42 1.10
C LEU A 573 26.21 -25.35 0.26
N ALA A 574 25.20 -26.12 0.67
CA ALA A 574 23.90 -26.15 0.03
C ALA A 574 23.08 -24.94 0.51
N PRO A 575 22.71 -23.99 -0.36
CA PRO A 575 21.93 -22.80 0.03
C PRO A 575 20.62 -23.14 0.76
N GLU A 576 20.01 -24.28 0.43
CA GLU A 576 18.75 -24.77 1.02
C GLU A 576 18.87 -25.08 2.52
N THR A 577 20.10 -25.27 3.02
CA THR A 577 20.37 -25.53 4.45
C THR A 577 20.78 -24.27 5.21
N ALA A 578 20.88 -23.12 4.53
CA ALA A 578 21.24 -21.85 5.16
C ALA A 578 20.09 -21.33 6.04
N THR A 579 20.45 -20.70 7.16
CA THR A 579 19.48 -20.12 8.10
C THR A 579 19.01 -18.77 7.58
N TYR A 580 17.69 -18.56 7.49
CA TYR A 580 17.12 -17.26 7.17
C TYR A 580 17.39 -16.25 8.28
N ILE A 581 17.83 -15.04 7.92
CA ILE A 581 18.16 -13.98 8.88
C ILE A 581 17.40 -12.66 8.65
N GLY A 582 16.61 -12.56 7.58
CA GLY A 582 15.77 -11.40 7.33
C GLY A 582 15.54 -11.10 5.85
N THR A 583 14.89 -9.96 5.59
CA THR A 583 14.66 -9.44 4.24
C THR A 583 15.06 -7.98 4.12
N THR A 584 15.11 -7.47 2.89
CA THR A 584 15.27 -6.04 2.63
C THR A 584 14.01 -5.22 2.81
N GLY A 585 14.19 -3.92 3.08
CA GLY A 585 13.11 -2.93 3.16
C GLY A 585 13.22 -2.00 4.36
N LEU A 586 13.84 -2.45 5.45
CA LEU A 586 13.79 -1.78 6.75
C LEU A 586 14.35 -0.34 6.77
N ASP A 587 15.34 -0.04 5.93
CA ASP A 587 16.00 1.27 5.88
C ASP A 587 15.70 2.08 4.60
N GLY A 588 14.78 1.58 3.77
CA GLY A 588 14.41 2.17 2.48
C GLY A 588 15.46 2.04 1.37
N ARG A 589 16.50 1.21 1.52
CA ARG A 589 17.44 0.90 0.43
C ARG A 589 17.22 -0.52 -0.10
N ALA A 590 16.89 -0.62 -1.39
CA ALA A 590 16.48 -1.87 -2.03
C ALA A 590 17.53 -3.01 -1.94
N ASN A 591 18.82 -2.69 -2.15
CA ASN A 591 19.90 -3.69 -2.27
C ASN A 591 20.87 -3.66 -1.08
N ARG A 592 20.34 -3.57 0.14
CA ARG A 592 21.14 -3.51 1.36
C ARG A 592 20.45 -4.23 2.52
N PHE A 593 21.25 -4.88 3.37
CA PHE A 593 20.80 -5.49 4.62
C PHE A 593 21.82 -5.23 5.73
N TYR A 594 21.35 -4.85 6.93
CA TYR A 594 22.21 -4.71 8.10
C TYR A 594 22.18 -6.01 8.90
N VAL A 595 23.35 -6.62 9.06
CA VAL A 595 23.50 -7.84 9.84
C VAL A 595 23.73 -7.45 11.29
N ASP A 596 22.69 -7.55 12.11
CA ASP A 596 22.73 -7.29 13.55
C ASP A 596 23.03 -8.59 14.32
N PRO A 597 23.74 -8.55 15.47
CA PRO A 597 23.91 -9.72 16.31
C PRO A 597 22.62 -10.51 16.58
N ALA A 598 21.48 -9.83 16.72
CA ALA A 598 20.19 -10.46 17.04
C ALA A 598 19.63 -11.35 15.91
N CYS A 599 20.06 -11.17 14.66
CA CYS A 599 19.62 -12.01 13.55
C CYS A 599 20.58 -13.16 13.23
N LEU A 600 21.76 -13.21 13.87
CA LEU A 600 22.75 -14.24 13.60
C LEU A 600 22.45 -15.52 14.42
N PRO A 601 22.53 -16.70 13.79
CA PRO A 601 22.34 -17.97 14.49
C PRO A 601 23.57 -18.30 15.37
N ALA A 602 23.34 -19.01 16.48
CA ALA A 602 24.35 -19.26 17.52
C ALA A 602 25.57 -20.05 17.01
N GLU A 603 25.41 -20.85 15.96
CA GLU A 603 26.48 -21.63 15.32
C GLU A 603 27.63 -20.75 14.83
N LEU A 604 27.36 -19.48 14.50
CA LEU A 604 28.38 -18.53 14.06
C LEU A 604 29.34 -18.08 15.17
N GLU A 605 28.99 -18.24 16.45
CA GLU A 605 29.87 -17.85 17.57
C GLU A 605 31.19 -18.63 17.58
N SER A 606 31.19 -19.85 17.03
CA SER A 606 32.36 -20.73 16.96
C SER A 606 32.87 -20.96 15.53
N ALA A 607 32.24 -20.32 14.54
CA ALA A 607 32.56 -20.52 13.13
C ALA A 607 33.86 -19.81 12.71
N LYS A 608 34.54 -20.36 11.70
CA LYS A 608 35.73 -19.76 11.09
C LYS A 608 35.40 -18.79 9.95
N GLY A 609 34.18 -18.88 9.43
CA GLY A 609 33.64 -17.98 8.42
C GLY A 609 32.13 -18.13 8.31
N ALA A 610 31.52 -17.20 7.59
CA ALA A 610 30.09 -17.15 7.30
C ALA A 610 29.88 -16.89 5.81
N ARG A 611 28.98 -17.65 5.19
CA ARG A 611 28.49 -17.38 3.83
C ARG A 611 27.12 -16.74 3.91
N PHE A 612 26.96 -15.55 3.36
CA PHE A 612 25.67 -14.88 3.24
C PHE A 612 25.12 -15.07 1.84
N TYR A 613 23.90 -15.59 1.74
CA TYR A 613 23.17 -15.74 0.47
C TYR A 613 22.13 -14.64 0.33
N VAL A 614 21.96 -14.15 -0.91
CA VAL A 614 20.93 -13.16 -1.27
C VAL A 614 20.05 -13.75 -2.35
N GLN A 615 18.79 -14.00 -2.01
CA GLN A 615 17.79 -14.56 -2.92
C GLN A 615 16.74 -13.51 -3.28
N GLY A 616 16.58 -13.23 -4.57
CA GLY A 616 15.61 -12.24 -5.05
C GLY A 616 14.18 -12.79 -5.10
N VAL A 617 13.22 -11.93 -4.81
CA VAL A 617 11.78 -12.14 -5.07
C VAL A 617 11.30 -11.04 -6.01
N THR A 618 10.72 -11.41 -7.15
CA THR A 618 10.31 -10.46 -8.19
C THR A 618 9.04 -9.70 -7.81
N ASP A 619 8.78 -8.58 -8.49
CA ASP A 619 7.52 -7.83 -8.43
C ASP A 619 6.32 -8.58 -9.05
N LYS A 620 6.54 -9.81 -9.51
CA LYS A 620 5.52 -10.75 -10.00
C LYS A 620 5.29 -11.92 -9.05
N GLY A 621 6.03 -11.98 -7.94
CA GLY A 621 5.91 -13.03 -6.92
C GLY A 621 6.78 -14.26 -7.15
N GLU A 622 7.74 -14.21 -8.09
CA GLU A 622 8.64 -15.32 -8.37
C GLU A 622 9.86 -15.27 -7.44
N VAL A 623 10.15 -16.37 -6.76
CA VAL A 623 11.40 -16.52 -6.00
C VAL A 623 12.46 -17.05 -6.95
N LEU A 624 13.61 -16.37 -7.04
CA LEU A 624 14.71 -16.81 -7.89
C LEU A 624 15.27 -18.17 -7.45
N GLU A 625 15.62 -18.99 -8.44
CA GLU A 625 16.44 -20.18 -8.23
C GLU A 625 17.84 -19.79 -7.78
N TRP A 626 18.50 -20.67 -7.03
CA TRP A 626 19.81 -20.38 -6.44
C TRP A 626 20.91 -20.11 -7.48
N GLU A 627 20.76 -20.64 -8.71
CA GLU A 627 21.68 -20.36 -9.83
C GLU A 627 21.59 -18.93 -10.39
N ASP A 628 20.50 -18.22 -10.08
CA ASP A 628 20.27 -16.82 -10.41
C ASP A 628 20.52 -15.88 -9.21
N CYS A 629 20.96 -16.45 -8.09
CA CYS A 629 21.29 -15.77 -6.85
C CYS A 629 22.81 -15.66 -6.67
N THR A 630 23.23 -14.96 -5.61
CA THR A 630 24.64 -14.79 -5.29
C THR A 630 24.89 -14.96 -3.80
N PHE A 631 26.16 -15.07 -3.43
CA PHE A 631 26.60 -15.13 -2.05
C PHE A 631 27.93 -14.39 -1.85
N VAL A 632 28.24 -14.07 -0.59
CA VAL A 632 29.55 -13.56 -0.17
C VAL A 632 30.05 -14.34 1.03
N ASP A 633 31.32 -14.74 0.99
CA ASP A 633 32.01 -15.36 2.11
C ASP A 633 32.72 -14.29 2.96
N VAL A 634 32.54 -14.37 4.27
CA VAL A 634 33.22 -13.55 5.27
C VAL A 634 34.03 -14.50 6.14
N SER A 635 35.35 -14.39 6.07
CA SER A 635 36.27 -15.21 6.88
C SER A 635 36.90 -14.39 8.01
N LEU A 636 37.25 -15.07 9.09
CA LEU A 636 37.94 -14.51 10.26
C LEU A 636 39.41 -14.14 10.02
#